data_AF-A0A966Z905-F1
#
_entry.id   AF-A0A966Z905-F1
#
_cell.length_a   1.000
_cell.length_b   1.000
_cell.length_c   1.000
_cell.angle_alpha   90.00
_cell.angle_beta   90.00
_cell.angle_gamma   90.00
#
_symmetry.space_group_name_H-M   'P 1'
#
loop_
_entity.id
_entity.type
_entity.pdbx_description
1 polymer ?
#
loop_
_entity_poly.entity_id
_entity_poly.type
_entity_poly.pdbx_seq_one_letter_code
_entity_poly.pdbx_strand_id
1 'polypeptide(L)'
;MTISGSSLVGATAVTLGGVAATNVVVASDGNSLTAVTPARSAGTASVLVTTPGGTNAANTLYTYLAAPSVNAISPSTGSTAGGQAVTITGTNFTGATSVTLGGATATNVVVVNATSITATTPAGTAGTASVLVTTPGGTNAANTLYTYLAAPTVSAISPSTGPGAGGQSVTLTGTNFTGATGVTLGGAPATSISVVNDTTITATTPASSPTAGILGTTGANPFGITIDSSGNIYTANGSSNNVTKITPAGVSTILGTTGASPFSITIDSSGNVYTANNGSNNVTKITPAGVSTILGTTGATPSGITIDSSGNVYTANNGSNNVTKITPAGVSTILGTTGLGPYGIVIDSGGNIYTANMGSDNVTKITPGGVSSILGTTGANPIDVTIDSGGNVYTVHWSSNYVTKITPGGVSTILGTTGIRPIGIVIDSGGNVYTANFDAANITKITPKGVSTILGTTGSGPAGIVIDAGGNVYTTNYHSDNVTKIAFPTPTVASVLVTTPAGTNAANTLYTYVSPPTISGISPAGGAIGGGQSVTISGSNLAGATAVTLGGVAATNVVVASDGNSLTAVTPARSAGTASVLVTTPGGTNAANTLYTYIAAPTVSAISPSTGSTAGGQAVTITGTSFTGATSVTLGGAAATNVVVVSATSITATTPAGTAGTATVVVNAAGGSATLTDGYTYVAVPTITGLSPPSGPLAGGTAVTITGTNLNAATGVTIGGVTAAITANTATSITVQTPAASNGVTFVSSATSAVVTAGADTTTHAAWRTTSVAKSMDADGNNSYGTDGYVVAAAPGTIVNPRYASVARLAPGTYPGNGGYLLIDNPAGSGSVRTGLWYNSSGSAVEQDFASITFSASIKTRVGVLVSNTDAAAISPTSLRIRQTTGGTADAGLIPSPTNAARNGDWYFFDVTAKVGDVFAVSGVNNPGHSSNGIGALTFDTVPNLSGPATVIVRTAGGSAALTGGYNYVGAPVIGSISPISGPLAGGTAVTHLPCPTLRQRDQPAERTGRWRPVGHAHGNELDRRDGGDIRWRDCDHHSQVRHQPDGANTRRAVGRCGHGGGNNSRWKCDADRRLHVRGGTDHQRRQPRLGAGFRWHCGHHLGVEFLFINQ
;
A
#
# COMPACT_ATOMS: atom_id res chain seq x y z
N MET A 1 15.90 -51.72 -68.57
CA MET A 1 15.15 -53.00 -68.39
C MET A 1 16.11 -54.17 -68.55
N THR A 2 15.75 -55.33 -68.02
CA THR A 2 16.42 -56.62 -68.31
C THR A 2 15.43 -57.49 -69.08
N ILE A 3 15.91 -58.20 -70.09
CA ILE A 3 15.17 -59.15 -70.92
C ILE A 3 15.85 -60.50 -70.75
N SER A 4 15.12 -61.51 -70.28
CA SER A 4 15.61 -62.87 -70.09
C SER A 4 15.08 -63.80 -71.18
N GLY A 5 15.86 -64.81 -71.55
CA GLY A 5 15.50 -65.78 -72.59
C GLY A 5 16.58 -66.81 -72.83
N SER A 6 16.67 -67.30 -74.06
CA SER A 6 17.72 -68.19 -74.55
C SER A 6 18.24 -67.68 -75.89
N SER A 7 19.48 -68.05 -76.24
CA SER A 7 20.12 -67.70 -77.52
C SER A 7 20.19 -66.19 -77.81
N LEU A 8 20.37 -65.35 -76.78
CA LEU A 8 20.49 -63.89 -76.93
C LEU A 8 21.89 -63.43 -77.40
N VAL A 9 22.85 -64.36 -77.50
CA VAL A 9 24.22 -64.09 -77.96
C VAL A 9 24.19 -63.50 -79.37
N GLY A 10 24.86 -62.36 -79.56
CA GLY A 10 24.93 -61.68 -80.85
C GLY A 10 23.68 -60.90 -81.25
N ALA A 11 22.76 -60.59 -80.31
CA ALA A 11 21.61 -59.72 -80.59
C ALA A 11 22.04 -58.39 -81.25
N THR A 12 21.53 -58.13 -82.46
CA THR A 12 21.92 -57.00 -83.30
C THR A 12 20.97 -55.80 -83.20
N ALA A 13 19.72 -56.03 -82.76
CA ALA A 13 18.76 -54.97 -82.49
C ALA A 13 17.79 -55.38 -81.36
N VAL A 14 17.36 -54.39 -80.59
CA VAL A 14 16.23 -54.51 -79.65
C VAL A 14 15.29 -53.33 -79.91
N THR A 15 13.99 -53.60 -80.07
CA THR A 15 12.97 -52.55 -80.24
C THR A 15 11.79 -52.77 -79.30
N LEU A 16 11.16 -51.66 -78.87
CA LEU A 16 9.94 -51.66 -78.06
C LEU A 16 8.80 -51.05 -78.88
N GLY A 17 7.94 -51.91 -79.42
CA GLY A 17 6.82 -51.54 -80.28
C GLY A 17 7.26 -50.79 -81.54
N GLY A 18 8.42 -51.15 -82.11
CA GLY A 18 8.97 -50.57 -83.34
C GLY A 18 10.00 -49.45 -83.16
N VAL A 19 10.23 -48.94 -81.94
CA VAL A 19 11.27 -47.93 -81.65
C VAL A 19 12.50 -48.62 -81.04
N ALA A 20 13.70 -48.31 -81.54
CA ALA A 20 14.94 -48.91 -81.05
C ALA A 20 15.23 -48.58 -79.58
N ALA A 21 15.67 -49.58 -78.83
CA ALA A 21 16.27 -49.41 -77.51
C ALA A 21 17.74 -48.99 -77.64
N THR A 22 18.26 -48.31 -76.61
CA THR A 22 19.65 -47.85 -76.56
C THR A 22 20.44 -48.62 -75.50
N ASN A 23 21.77 -48.55 -75.54
CA ASN A 23 22.67 -49.21 -74.58
C ASN A 23 22.33 -50.70 -74.34
N VAL A 24 22.21 -51.46 -75.43
CA VAL A 24 21.94 -52.90 -75.40
C VAL A 24 23.22 -53.65 -75.03
N VAL A 25 23.20 -54.39 -73.92
CA VAL A 25 24.32 -55.20 -73.44
C VAL A 25 23.83 -56.61 -73.13
N VAL A 26 24.34 -57.61 -73.85
CA VAL A 26 24.04 -59.03 -73.61
C VAL A 26 24.94 -59.57 -72.50
N ALA A 27 24.38 -60.35 -71.58
CA ALA A 27 25.15 -61.00 -70.53
C ALA A 27 26.00 -62.15 -71.08
N SER A 28 27.11 -62.47 -70.39
CA SER A 28 28.08 -63.49 -70.82
C SER A 28 27.53 -64.92 -70.84
N ASP A 29 26.36 -65.17 -70.26
CA ASP A 29 25.63 -66.44 -70.32
C ASP A 29 24.79 -66.60 -71.61
N GLY A 30 24.48 -65.51 -72.33
CA GLY A 30 23.55 -65.53 -73.46
C GLY A 30 22.08 -65.75 -73.07
N ASN A 31 21.75 -65.73 -71.77
CA ASN A 31 20.42 -65.95 -71.21
C ASN A 31 19.74 -64.65 -70.75
N SER A 32 20.47 -63.55 -70.64
CA SER A 32 19.87 -62.22 -70.43
C SER A 32 20.53 -61.12 -71.25
N LEU A 33 19.81 -60.02 -71.46
CA LEU A 33 20.36 -58.76 -71.93
C LEU A 33 19.73 -57.58 -71.19
N THR A 34 20.47 -56.48 -71.06
CA THR A 34 19.98 -55.21 -70.52
C THR A 34 19.86 -54.19 -71.65
N ALA A 35 18.86 -53.32 -71.57
CA ALA A 35 18.63 -52.26 -72.54
C ALA A 35 17.95 -51.03 -71.90
N VAL A 36 18.19 -49.84 -72.44
CA VAL A 36 17.49 -48.60 -72.09
C VAL A 36 16.33 -48.38 -73.06
N THR A 37 15.12 -48.29 -72.51
CA THR A 37 13.87 -48.15 -73.25
C THR A 37 13.72 -46.76 -73.88
N PRO A 38 13.26 -46.64 -75.13
CA PRO A 38 12.99 -45.34 -75.74
C PRO A 38 11.77 -44.66 -75.08
N ALA A 39 11.64 -43.34 -75.26
CA ALA A 39 10.46 -42.61 -74.81
C ALA A 39 9.23 -42.96 -75.68
N ARG A 40 8.07 -43.17 -75.04
CA ARG A 40 6.79 -43.49 -75.71
C ARG A 40 5.61 -43.06 -74.83
N SER A 41 4.45 -42.85 -75.45
CA SER A 41 3.16 -42.76 -74.75
C SER A 41 2.83 -44.05 -73.99
N ALA A 42 2.00 -43.95 -72.95
CA ALA A 42 1.52 -45.09 -72.19
C ALA A 42 0.76 -46.13 -73.06
N GLY A 43 0.84 -47.40 -72.66
CA GLY A 43 0.25 -48.53 -73.37
C GLY A 43 1.19 -49.74 -73.49
N THR A 44 0.66 -50.87 -73.95
CA THR A 44 1.46 -52.08 -74.22
C THR A 44 2.40 -51.89 -75.41
N ALA A 45 3.57 -52.52 -75.36
CA ALA A 45 4.56 -52.52 -76.43
C ALA A 45 5.22 -53.91 -76.55
N SER A 46 5.32 -54.39 -77.79
CA SER A 46 6.04 -55.62 -78.09
C SER A 46 7.53 -55.46 -77.89
N VAL A 47 8.15 -56.34 -77.10
CA VAL A 47 9.61 -56.43 -76.99
C VAL A 47 10.12 -57.34 -78.12
N LEU A 48 10.84 -56.77 -79.08
CA LEU A 48 11.43 -57.51 -80.19
C LEU A 48 12.95 -57.47 -80.08
N VAL A 49 13.58 -58.64 -80.05
CA VAL A 49 15.02 -58.86 -80.09
C VAL A 49 15.34 -59.55 -81.42
N THR A 50 16.27 -58.98 -82.17
CA THR A 50 16.79 -59.55 -83.42
C THR A 50 18.18 -60.13 -83.16
N THR A 51 18.39 -61.38 -83.56
CA THR A 51 19.67 -62.11 -83.53
C THR A 51 19.99 -62.58 -84.95
N PRO A 52 21.18 -63.16 -85.22
CA PRO A 52 21.48 -63.80 -86.51
C PRO A 52 20.53 -64.96 -86.86
N GLY A 53 19.85 -65.55 -85.86
CA GLY A 53 18.81 -66.56 -86.05
C GLY A 53 17.41 -66.00 -86.34
N GLY A 54 17.25 -64.67 -86.42
CA GLY A 54 15.98 -64.01 -86.68
C GLY A 54 15.47 -63.15 -85.52
N THR A 55 14.21 -62.69 -85.63
CA THR A 55 13.53 -61.85 -84.62
C THR A 55 12.40 -62.65 -83.98
N ASN A 56 12.19 -62.50 -82.66
CA ASN A 56 11.07 -63.17 -81.98
C ASN A 56 9.69 -62.66 -82.43
N ALA A 57 8.65 -63.47 -82.20
CA ALA A 57 7.27 -63.07 -82.46
C ALA A 57 6.83 -61.87 -81.59
N ALA A 58 5.89 -61.09 -82.13
CA ALA A 58 5.32 -59.94 -81.43
C ALA A 58 4.55 -60.35 -80.17
N ASN A 59 4.59 -59.50 -79.15
CA ASN A 59 4.10 -59.80 -77.80
C ASN A 59 3.62 -58.52 -77.08
N THR A 60 3.30 -58.64 -75.79
CA THR A 60 2.87 -57.55 -74.90
C THR A 60 3.70 -57.51 -73.61
N LEU A 61 4.96 -57.97 -73.65
CA LEU A 61 5.81 -58.17 -72.47
C LEU A 61 6.25 -56.88 -71.77
N TYR A 62 6.03 -55.71 -72.38
CA TYR A 62 6.32 -54.41 -71.77
C TYR A 62 5.09 -53.49 -71.85
N THR A 63 4.88 -52.69 -70.80
CA THR A 63 3.83 -51.68 -70.74
C THR A 63 4.44 -50.37 -70.30
N TYR A 64 4.34 -49.34 -71.14
CA TYR A 64 4.63 -47.97 -70.74
C TYR A 64 3.51 -47.52 -69.80
N LEU A 65 3.89 -47.20 -68.56
CA LEU A 65 2.97 -46.65 -67.57
C LEU A 65 2.82 -45.14 -67.81
N ALA A 66 1.64 -44.61 -67.51
CA ALA A 66 1.43 -43.16 -67.52
C ALA A 66 2.08 -42.52 -66.28
N ALA A 67 2.63 -41.31 -66.47
CA ALA A 67 3.05 -40.47 -65.36
C ALA A 67 1.86 -40.16 -64.42
N PRO A 68 2.11 -39.87 -63.14
CA PRO A 68 1.07 -39.44 -62.23
C PRO A 68 0.49 -38.07 -62.62
N SER A 69 -0.76 -37.83 -62.22
CA SER A 69 -1.29 -36.46 -62.10
C SER A 69 -1.42 -36.11 -60.62
N VAL A 70 -1.11 -34.88 -60.23
CA VAL A 70 -1.44 -34.34 -58.91
C VAL A 70 -2.49 -33.26 -59.12
N ASN A 71 -3.64 -33.41 -58.47
CA ASN A 71 -4.82 -32.59 -58.69
C ASN A 71 -5.13 -31.69 -57.49
N ALA A 72 -4.87 -32.16 -56.26
CA ALA A 72 -4.93 -31.34 -55.06
C ALA A 72 -4.04 -31.90 -53.94
N ILE A 73 -3.83 -31.08 -52.91
CA ILE A 73 -3.20 -31.44 -51.64
C ILE A 73 -3.98 -30.79 -50.51
N SER A 74 -4.23 -31.52 -49.42
CA SER A 74 -5.02 -31.06 -48.28
C SER A 74 -4.37 -31.44 -46.94
N PRO A 75 -4.06 -30.48 -46.04
CA PRO A 75 -4.16 -29.03 -46.25
C PRO A 75 -3.29 -28.53 -47.42
N SER A 76 -3.73 -27.45 -48.09
CA SER A 76 -2.98 -26.80 -49.18
C SER A 76 -1.93 -25.79 -48.71
N THR A 77 -1.80 -25.62 -47.40
CA THR A 77 -0.85 -24.70 -46.76
C THR A 77 -0.21 -25.34 -45.52
N GLY A 78 0.87 -24.75 -45.02
CA GLY A 78 1.46 -25.10 -43.72
C GLY A 78 2.77 -24.38 -43.44
N SER A 79 3.36 -24.63 -42.27
CA SER A 79 4.57 -23.93 -41.82
C SER A 79 5.80 -24.20 -42.69
N THR A 80 6.65 -23.19 -42.90
CA THR A 80 8.01 -23.33 -43.44
C THR A 80 8.88 -24.34 -42.68
N ALA A 81 8.56 -24.64 -41.41
CA ALA A 81 9.23 -25.69 -40.63
C ALA A 81 8.92 -27.12 -41.11
N GLY A 82 7.89 -27.32 -41.95
CA GLY A 82 7.41 -28.64 -42.36
C GLY A 82 6.61 -29.34 -41.26
N GLY A 83 6.56 -30.67 -41.32
CA GLY A 83 5.89 -31.52 -40.34
C GLY A 83 4.37 -31.64 -40.51
N GLN A 84 3.76 -30.94 -41.48
CA GLN A 84 2.31 -31.01 -41.71
C GLN A 84 1.94 -32.35 -42.36
N ALA A 85 1.04 -33.10 -41.73
CA ALA A 85 0.40 -34.26 -42.36
C ALA A 85 -0.53 -33.79 -43.49
N VAL A 86 -0.35 -34.34 -44.68
CA VAL A 86 -1.08 -33.94 -45.91
C VAL A 86 -1.61 -35.19 -46.63
N THR A 87 -2.76 -35.03 -47.28
CA THR A 87 -3.31 -35.99 -48.26
C THR A 87 -3.20 -35.37 -49.65
N ILE A 88 -2.50 -36.03 -50.55
CA ILE A 88 -2.30 -35.66 -51.95
C ILE A 88 -3.26 -36.50 -52.79
N THR A 89 -4.06 -35.87 -53.65
CA THR A 89 -5.02 -36.55 -54.53
C THR A 89 -4.69 -36.35 -56.00
N GLY A 90 -4.97 -37.35 -56.82
CA GLY A 90 -4.55 -37.36 -58.22
C GLY A 90 -4.81 -38.70 -58.92
N THR A 91 -3.92 -39.10 -59.83
CA THR A 91 -4.02 -40.38 -60.56
C THR A 91 -2.66 -41.06 -60.76
N ASN A 92 -2.68 -42.37 -61.04
CA ASN A 92 -1.52 -43.23 -61.29
C ASN A 92 -0.47 -43.27 -60.16
N PHE A 93 -0.90 -43.10 -58.90
CA PHE A 93 -0.02 -43.12 -57.72
C PHE A 93 0.45 -44.53 -57.29
N THR A 94 -0.10 -45.60 -57.88
CA THR A 94 0.30 -46.98 -57.57
C THR A 94 1.80 -47.18 -57.80
N GLY A 95 2.53 -47.56 -56.75
CA GLY A 95 3.97 -47.77 -56.80
C GLY A 95 4.81 -46.48 -56.79
N ALA A 96 4.27 -45.35 -56.33
CA ALA A 96 5.05 -44.12 -56.15
C ALA A 96 6.32 -44.35 -55.30
N THR A 97 7.45 -43.87 -55.78
CA THR A 97 8.79 -44.07 -55.22
C THR A 97 9.31 -42.85 -54.46
N SER A 98 8.81 -41.65 -54.78
CA SER A 98 9.12 -40.43 -54.03
C SER A 98 7.99 -39.41 -54.11
N VAL A 99 7.94 -38.54 -53.10
CA VAL A 99 7.15 -37.31 -53.10
C VAL A 99 8.07 -36.16 -52.67
N THR A 100 8.02 -35.04 -53.37
CA THR A 100 8.74 -33.81 -53.00
C THR A 100 7.79 -32.61 -52.98
N LEU A 101 8.07 -31.66 -52.08
CA LEU A 101 7.41 -30.36 -52.03
C LEU A 101 8.49 -29.28 -52.14
N GLY A 102 8.40 -28.42 -53.16
CA GLY A 102 9.42 -27.40 -53.41
C GLY A 102 10.81 -27.96 -53.69
N GLY A 103 10.92 -29.22 -54.13
CA GLY A 103 12.17 -29.94 -54.35
C GLY A 103 12.71 -30.71 -53.12
N ALA A 104 12.23 -30.42 -51.91
CA ALA A 104 12.59 -31.19 -50.72
C ALA A 104 11.76 -32.48 -50.59
N THR A 105 12.35 -33.57 -50.11
CA THR A 105 11.69 -34.89 -50.00
C THR A 105 10.74 -34.97 -48.82
N ALA A 106 9.48 -35.35 -49.05
CA ALA A 106 8.49 -35.59 -48.01
C ALA A 106 8.78 -36.89 -47.23
N THR A 107 8.41 -36.90 -45.95
CA THR A 107 8.54 -38.08 -45.08
C THR A 107 7.18 -38.76 -44.89
N ASN A 108 7.17 -39.95 -44.26
CA ASN A 108 5.95 -40.73 -43.98
C ASN A 108 5.03 -40.94 -45.21
N VAL A 109 5.62 -41.08 -46.40
CA VAL A 109 4.89 -41.26 -47.67
C VAL A 109 4.25 -42.64 -47.69
N VAL A 110 2.92 -42.69 -47.71
CA VAL A 110 2.12 -43.90 -47.81
C VAL A 110 1.16 -43.78 -48.99
N VAL A 111 1.35 -44.63 -50.00
CA VAL A 111 0.39 -44.78 -51.10
C VAL A 111 -0.85 -45.49 -50.57
N VAL A 112 -1.96 -44.77 -50.45
CA VAL A 112 -3.22 -45.32 -49.93
C VAL A 112 -3.94 -46.11 -51.03
N ASN A 113 -3.93 -45.58 -52.25
CA ASN A 113 -4.43 -46.24 -53.47
C ASN A 113 -3.92 -45.48 -54.72
N ALA A 114 -4.43 -45.86 -55.91
CA ALA A 114 -4.03 -45.26 -57.19
C ALA A 114 -4.32 -43.75 -57.35
N THR A 115 -5.12 -43.15 -56.47
CA THR A 115 -5.56 -41.75 -56.53
C THR A 115 -5.31 -40.95 -55.25
N SER A 116 -4.72 -41.56 -54.21
CA SER A 116 -4.46 -40.94 -52.91
C SER A 116 -3.14 -41.39 -52.27
N ILE A 117 -2.35 -40.41 -51.82
CA ILE A 117 -1.13 -40.58 -51.00
C ILE A 117 -1.29 -39.76 -49.73
N THR A 118 -0.93 -40.30 -48.57
CA THR A 118 -0.64 -39.48 -47.37
C THR A 118 0.87 -39.28 -47.24
N ALA A 119 1.27 -38.11 -46.75
CA ALA A 119 2.67 -37.75 -46.52
C ALA A 119 2.80 -36.74 -45.37
N THR A 120 4.03 -36.48 -44.95
CA THR A 120 4.40 -35.38 -44.03
C THR A 120 5.30 -34.40 -44.79
N THR A 121 4.96 -33.11 -44.77
CA THR A 121 5.70 -32.11 -45.54
C THR A 121 7.11 -31.89 -44.98
N PRO A 122 8.12 -31.68 -45.84
CA PRO A 122 9.44 -31.25 -45.40
C PRO A 122 9.44 -29.77 -45.02
N ALA A 123 10.52 -29.31 -44.39
CA ALA A 123 10.80 -27.88 -44.27
C ALA A 123 11.00 -27.25 -45.67
N GLY A 124 10.64 -25.98 -45.82
CA GLY A 124 10.61 -25.29 -47.11
C GLY A 124 10.66 -23.77 -46.99
N THR A 125 10.92 -23.10 -48.12
CA THR A 125 10.93 -21.63 -48.22
C THR A 125 9.51 -21.09 -48.33
N ALA A 126 9.21 -19.95 -47.70
CA ALA A 126 7.90 -19.32 -47.77
C ALA A 126 7.49 -18.96 -49.21
N GLY A 127 6.22 -19.15 -49.55
CA GLY A 127 5.68 -19.00 -50.90
C GLY A 127 5.12 -20.31 -51.47
N THR A 128 4.79 -20.31 -52.76
CA THR A 128 4.21 -21.47 -53.44
C THR A 128 5.26 -22.55 -53.72
N ALA A 129 4.84 -23.81 -53.58
CA ALA A 129 5.68 -24.99 -53.77
C ALA A 129 4.99 -26.01 -54.68
N SER A 130 5.76 -26.56 -55.62
CA SER A 130 5.31 -27.65 -56.48
C SER A 130 5.27 -28.96 -55.69
N VAL A 131 4.14 -29.67 -55.79
CA VAL A 131 3.99 -31.04 -55.26
C VAL A 131 4.29 -32.01 -56.40
N LEU A 132 5.41 -32.74 -56.29
CA LEU A 132 5.82 -33.73 -57.28
C LEU A 132 5.77 -35.14 -56.67
N VAL A 133 5.01 -36.03 -57.31
CA VAL A 133 4.98 -37.47 -57.07
C VAL A 133 5.74 -38.14 -58.22
N THR A 134 6.65 -39.04 -57.90
CA THR A 134 7.35 -39.89 -58.90
C THR A 134 6.87 -41.33 -58.76
N THR A 135 6.53 -41.96 -59.87
CA THR A 135 6.24 -43.40 -59.98
C THR A 135 7.09 -44.03 -61.10
N PRO A 136 7.06 -45.36 -61.31
CA PRO A 136 7.69 -45.99 -62.46
C PRO A 136 7.17 -45.51 -63.84
N GLY A 137 6.05 -44.76 -63.89
CA GLY A 137 5.58 -44.05 -65.08
C GLY A 137 6.18 -42.65 -65.28
N GLY A 138 7.05 -42.20 -64.37
CA GLY A 138 7.67 -40.86 -64.37
C GLY A 138 7.16 -39.96 -63.25
N THR A 139 7.46 -38.67 -63.35
CA THR A 139 7.05 -37.62 -62.40
C THR A 139 5.98 -36.73 -63.03
N ASN A 140 5.03 -36.21 -62.24
CA ASN A 140 4.05 -35.25 -62.76
C ASN A 140 4.70 -33.90 -63.16
N ALA A 141 4.02 -33.15 -64.01
CA ALA A 141 4.40 -31.76 -64.31
C ALA A 141 4.36 -30.86 -63.05
N ALA A 142 5.23 -29.85 -63.03
CA ALA A 142 5.31 -28.90 -61.93
C ALA A 142 4.02 -28.09 -61.76
N ASN A 143 3.72 -27.71 -60.52
CA ASN A 143 2.50 -27.01 -60.12
C ASN A 143 2.78 -26.05 -58.95
N THR A 144 1.72 -25.46 -58.39
CA THR A 144 1.79 -24.55 -57.23
C THR A 144 0.75 -24.93 -56.16
N LEU A 145 0.48 -26.23 -55.99
CA LEU A 145 -0.66 -26.72 -55.21
C LEU A 145 -0.48 -26.59 -53.68
N TYR A 146 0.74 -26.38 -53.20
CA TYR A 146 1.03 -26.13 -51.78
C TYR A 146 1.61 -24.72 -51.58
N THR A 147 1.34 -24.10 -50.43
CA THR A 147 1.98 -22.83 -50.03
C THR A 147 2.57 -22.93 -48.63
N TYR A 148 3.88 -22.73 -48.53
CA TYR A 148 4.58 -22.58 -47.26
C TYR A 148 4.34 -21.19 -46.70
N LEU A 149 3.83 -21.13 -45.47
CA LEU A 149 3.57 -19.89 -44.72
C LEU A 149 4.70 -19.68 -43.71
N ALA A 150 5.24 -18.47 -43.67
CA ALA A 150 6.18 -18.06 -42.64
C ALA A 150 5.45 -17.86 -41.30
N ALA A 151 6.12 -18.18 -40.19
CA ALA A 151 5.65 -17.80 -38.86
C ALA A 151 5.50 -16.26 -38.74
N PRO A 152 4.65 -15.76 -37.82
CA PRO A 152 4.56 -14.33 -37.56
C PRO A 152 5.88 -13.77 -37.03
N THR A 153 6.05 -12.47 -37.17
CA THR A 153 7.08 -11.71 -36.45
C THR A 153 6.42 -10.60 -35.65
N VAL A 154 6.94 -10.28 -34.47
CA VAL A 154 6.48 -9.14 -33.66
C VAL A 154 7.67 -8.20 -33.48
N SER A 155 7.56 -6.98 -33.98
CA SER A 155 8.62 -5.97 -33.97
C SER A 155 8.45 -4.93 -32.86
N ALA A 156 7.21 -4.63 -32.46
CA ALA A 156 6.91 -3.69 -31.40
C ALA A 156 5.57 -4.01 -30.70
N ILE A 157 5.39 -3.44 -29.51
CA ILE A 157 4.11 -3.39 -28.80
C ILE A 157 3.96 -2.01 -28.13
N SER A 158 2.76 -1.43 -28.19
CA SER A 158 2.47 -0.09 -27.66
C SER A 158 1.09 -0.03 -26.98
N PRO A 159 0.99 0.37 -25.70
CA PRO A 159 2.10 0.64 -24.77
C PRO A 159 3.01 -0.57 -24.54
N SER A 160 4.30 -0.33 -24.32
CA SER A 160 5.27 -1.37 -23.94
C SER A 160 5.29 -1.66 -22.43
N THR A 161 4.49 -0.95 -21.65
CA THR A 161 4.36 -1.11 -20.20
C THR A 161 2.89 -1.04 -19.76
N GLY A 162 2.52 -1.78 -18.71
CA GLY A 162 1.18 -1.65 -18.12
C GLY A 162 1.03 -2.43 -16.80
N PRO A 163 -0.13 -2.31 -16.11
CA PRO A 163 -0.36 -2.90 -14.79
C PRO A 163 -0.24 -4.42 -14.76
N GLY A 164 0.42 -4.96 -13.73
CA GLY A 164 0.42 -6.41 -13.43
C GLY A 164 -0.97 -7.03 -13.24
N ALA A 165 -1.98 -6.22 -12.91
CA ALA A 165 -3.38 -6.66 -12.87
C ALA A 165 -3.97 -6.99 -14.27
N GLY A 166 -3.28 -6.65 -15.36
CA GLY A 166 -3.76 -6.81 -16.72
C GLY A 166 -4.79 -5.75 -17.12
N GLY A 167 -5.52 -6.02 -18.20
CA GLY A 167 -6.56 -5.12 -18.71
C GLY A 167 -6.04 -3.96 -19.57
N GLN A 168 -4.74 -3.83 -19.79
CA GLN A 168 -4.18 -2.81 -20.67
C GLN A 168 -4.49 -3.17 -22.13
N SER A 169 -5.08 -2.24 -22.88
CA SER A 169 -5.17 -2.37 -24.33
C SER A 169 -3.82 -2.05 -24.97
N VAL A 170 -3.33 -2.93 -25.83
CA VAL A 170 -2.03 -2.87 -26.50
C VAL A 170 -2.18 -3.12 -27.99
N THR A 171 -1.38 -2.42 -28.79
CA THR A 171 -1.23 -2.63 -30.23
C THR A 171 0.11 -3.31 -30.50
N LEU A 172 0.09 -4.48 -31.12
CA LEU A 172 1.26 -5.22 -31.58
C LEU A 172 1.50 -4.86 -33.05
N THR A 173 2.77 -4.63 -33.40
CA THR A 173 3.22 -4.40 -34.79
C THR A 173 4.14 -5.54 -35.22
N GLY A 174 4.08 -5.95 -36.48
CA GLY A 174 4.79 -7.13 -36.96
C GLY A 174 4.49 -7.51 -38.42
N THR A 175 4.54 -8.82 -38.72
CA THR A 175 4.23 -9.39 -40.05
C THR A 175 3.56 -10.76 -39.93
N ASN A 176 2.85 -11.20 -40.97
CA ASN A 176 2.16 -12.49 -41.08
C ASN A 176 1.11 -12.71 -39.96
N PHE A 177 0.46 -11.65 -39.47
CA PHE A 177 -0.58 -11.72 -38.44
C PHE A 177 -1.94 -12.19 -38.98
N THR A 178 -2.14 -12.29 -40.29
CA THR A 178 -3.40 -12.75 -40.88
C THR A 178 -3.74 -14.17 -40.40
N GLY A 179 -4.90 -14.33 -39.79
CA GLY A 179 -5.33 -15.61 -39.22
C GLY A 179 -4.68 -15.97 -37.88
N ALA A 180 -4.11 -15.01 -37.15
CA ALA A 180 -3.64 -15.26 -35.77
C ALA A 180 -4.78 -15.78 -34.88
N THR A 181 -4.51 -16.90 -34.20
CA THR A 181 -5.46 -17.63 -33.33
C THR A 181 -5.22 -17.39 -31.85
N GLY A 182 -4.09 -16.80 -31.48
CA GLY A 182 -3.75 -16.52 -30.09
C GLY A 182 -2.65 -15.47 -29.95
N VAL A 183 -2.70 -14.72 -28.85
CA VAL A 183 -1.65 -13.83 -28.36
C VAL A 183 -1.42 -14.20 -26.90
N THR A 184 -0.17 -14.38 -26.49
CA THR A 184 0.21 -14.55 -25.08
C THR A 184 1.26 -13.52 -24.67
N LEU A 185 1.21 -13.11 -23.40
CA LEU A 185 2.17 -12.20 -22.78
C LEU A 185 2.71 -12.88 -21.52
N GLY A 186 3.98 -13.28 -21.53
CA GLY A 186 4.58 -14.07 -20.44
C GLY A 186 3.96 -15.46 -20.30
N GLY A 187 3.46 -16.04 -21.40
CA GLY A 187 2.78 -17.34 -21.43
C GLY A 187 1.27 -17.31 -21.12
N ALA A 188 0.78 -16.27 -20.43
CA ALA A 188 -0.66 -16.10 -20.20
C ALA A 188 -1.38 -15.60 -21.49
N PRO A 189 -2.56 -16.12 -21.85
CA PRO A 189 -3.30 -15.70 -23.05
C PRO A 189 -3.98 -14.34 -22.86
N ALA A 190 -3.92 -13.48 -23.88
CA ALA A 190 -4.61 -12.19 -23.91
C ALA A 190 -6.14 -12.35 -23.74
N THR A 191 -6.75 -11.45 -22.96
CA THR A 191 -8.19 -11.53 -22.63
C THR A 191 -9.10 -11.07 -23.77
N SER A 192 -8.56 -10.33 -24.74
CA SER A 192 -9.16 -10.12 -26.05
C SER A 192 -8.08 -9.95 -27.11
N ILE A 193 -8.41 -10.29 -28.36
CA ILE A 193 -7.53 -10.21 -29.53
C ILE A 193 -8.38 -9.73 -30.72
N SER A 194 -7.87 -8.80 -31.51
CA SER A 194 -8.44 -8.37 -32.78
C SER A 194 -7.33 -8.19 -33.81
N VAL A 195 -7.35 -9.00 -34.87
CA VAL A 195 -6.42 -8.86 -36.00
C VAL A 195 -6.93 -7.74 -36.89
N VAL A 196 -6.20 -6.63 -36.95
CA VAL A 196 -6.60 -5.43 -37.71
C VAL A 196 -6.15 -5.56 -39.17
N ASN A 197 -4.93 -6.06 -39.38
CA ASN A 197 -4.35 -6.40 -40.69
C ASN A 197 -3.11 -7.29 -40.47
N ASP A 198 -2.44 -7.71 -41.55
CA ASP A 198 -1.28 -8.62 -41.48
C ASP A 198 -0.07 -8.09 -40.67
N THR A 199 -0.02 -6.79 -40.38
CA THR A 199 1.04 -6.13 -39.62
C THR A 199 0.60 -5.61 -38.26
N THR A 200 -0.70 -5.65 -37.94
CA THR A 200 -1.28 -5.02 -36.74
C THR A 200 -2.31 -5.91 -36.05
N ILE A 201 -2.10 -6.18 -34.76
CA ILE A 201 -3.09 -6.79 -33.84
C ILE A 201 -3.33 -5.82 -32.69
N THR A 202 -4.58 -5.63 -32.27
CA THR A 202 -4.87 -5.08 -30.93
C THR A 202 -5.24 -6.21 -29.99
N ALA A 203 -4.79 -6.13 -28.74
CA ALA A 203 -5.06 -7.13 -27.71
C ALA A 203 -5.26 -6.47 -26.35
N THR A 204 -5.85 -7.20 -25.40
CA THR A 204 -5.91 -6.79 -24.00
C THR A 204 -5.02 -7.70 -23.17
N THR A 205 -4.07 -7.13 -22.42
CA THR A 205 -3.09 -7.92 -21.67
C THR A 205 -3.75 -8.72 -20.56
N PRO A 206 -3.34 -9.99 -20.34
CA PRO A 206 -3.80 -10.74 -19.19
C PRO A 206 -3.29 -10.12 -17.89
N ALA A 207 -3.90 -10.55 -16.77
CA ALA A 207 -3.24 -10.40 -15.48
C ALA A 207 -1.95 -11.22 -15.49
N SER A 208 -0.88 -10.66 -14.93
CA SER A 208 0.39 -11.36 -14.80
C SER A 208 0.26 -12.43 -13.72
N SER A 209 0.12 -13.70 -14.11
CA SER A 209 -0.05 -14.81 -13.17
C SER A 209 1.12 -14.87 -12.18
N PRO A 210 0.87 -14.84 -10.87
CA PRO A 210 1.94 -14.99 -9.89
C PRO A 210 2.52 -16.41 -9.96
N THR A 211 3.83 -16.54 -9.80
CA THR A 211 4.55 -17.81 -9.97
C THR A 211 4.75 -18.46 -8.61
N ALA A 212 4.06 -19.57 -8.35
CA ALA A 212 4.25 -20.35 -7.12
C ALA A 212 5.40 -21.35 -7.28
N GLY A 213 6.32 -21.38 -6.32
CA GLY A 213 7.43 -22.33 -6.28
C GLY A 213 7.94 -22.56 -4.86
N ILE A 214 8.66 -23.66 -4.63
CA ILE A 214 9.32 -23.89 -3.35
C ILE A 214 10.58 -23.03 -3.29
N LEU A 215 10.70 -22.18 -2.26
CA LEU A 215 11.87 -21.35 -2.02
C LEU A 215 13.02 -22.16 -1.45
N GLY A 216 12.74 -22.99 -0.43
CA GLY A 216 13.72 -23.81 0.27
C GLY A 216 13.06 -24.71 1.31
N THR A 217 13.80 -25.69 1.82
CA THR A 217 13.35 -26.62 2.87
C THR A 217 13.52 -26.05 4.27
N THR A 218 12.87 -26.65 5.26
CA THR A 218 12.90 -26.27 6.68
C THR A 218 13.24 -27.45 7.58
N GLY A 219 13.34 -27.20 8.90
CA GLY A 219 13.10 -28.24 9.89
C GLY A 219 11.66 -28.78 9.83
N ALA A 220 11.42 -29.89 10.53
CA ALA A 220 10.15 -30.62 10.49
C ALA A 220 8.99 -29.87 11.14
N ASN A 221 7.84 -29.92 10.48
CA ASN A 221 6.58 -29.26 10.85
C ASN A 221 6.73 -27.73 11.06
N PRO A 222 7.08 -26.97 10.00
CA PRO A 222 7.14 -25.51 10.06
C PRO A 222 5.74 -24.92 10.24
N PHE A 223 5.55 -24.05 11.22
CA PHE A 223 4.24 -23.43 11.50
C PHE A 223 4.28 -21.90 11.42
N GLY A 224 5.11 -21.25 12.24
CA GLY A 224 5.32 -19.81 12.20
C GLY A 224 6.34 -19.40 11.14
N ILE A 225 6.12 -18.26 10.48
CA ILE A 225 7.02 -17.65 9.50
C ILE A 225 7.18 -16.15 9.77
N THR A 226 8.39 -15.61 9.60
CA THR A 226 8.66 -14.16 9.59
C THR A 226 9.74 -13.82 8.55
N ILE A 227 9.97 -12.55 8.28
CA ILE A 227 10.84 -12.05 7.20
C ILE A 227 11.63 -10.81 7.65
N ASP A 228 12.90 -10.70 7.28
CA ASP A 228 13.71 -9.49 7.52
C ASP A 228 13.67 -8.48 6.36
N SER A 229 14.18 -7.27 6.59
CA SER A 229 14.27 -6.20 5.59
C SER A 229 15.18 -6.52 4.39
N SER A 230 15.99 -7.58 4.47
CA SER A 230 16.79 -8.11 3.36
C SER A 230 16.10 -9.27 2.63
N GLY A 231 14.86 -9.60 3.00
CA GLY A 231 14.05 -10.65 2.39
C GLY A 231 14.41 -12.08 2.81
N ASN A 232 15.22 -12.27 3.86
CA ASN A 232 15.43 -13.62 4.41
C ASN A 232 14.19 -14.06 5.18
N ILE A 233 13.77 -15.30 4.95
CA ILE A 233 12.65 -15.95 5.63
C ILE A 233 13.16 -16.72 6.85
N TYR A 234 12.41 -16.68 7.95
CA TYR A 234 12.69 -17.43 9.18
C TYR A 234 11.48 -18.27 9.57
N THR A 235 11.66 -19.56 9.84
CA THR A 235 10.57 -20.50 10.14
C THR A 235 10.74 -21.18 11.50
N ALA A 236 9.66 -21.20 12.29
CA ALA A 236 9.57 -21.95 13.54
C ALA A 236 9.13 -23.39 13.26
N ASN A 237 10.00 -24.37 13.57
CA ASN A 237 9.82 -25.77 13.15
C ASN A 237 9.46 -26.64 14.36
N GLY A 238 8.15 -26.90 14.51
CA GLY A 238 7.55 -27.39 15.75
C GLY A 238 8.05 -28.76 16.21
N SER A 239 8.42 -29.64 15.29
CA SER A 239 8.95 -30.98 15.59
C SER A 239 10.47 -31.02 15.68
N SER A 240 11.17 -30.07 15.04
CA SER A 240 12.64 -29.97 15.11
C SER A 240 13.18 -29.07 16.23
N ASN A 241 12.33 -28.29 16.91
CA ASN A 241 12.72 -27.38 18.00
C ASN A 241 13.86 -26.44 17.59
N ASN A 242 13.74 -25.84 16.40
CA ASN A 242 14.74 -24.95 15.83
C ASN A 242 14.10 -23.89 14.92
N VAL A 243 14.91 -22.90 14.54
CA VAL A 243 14.60 -21.93 13.48
C VAL A 243 15.40 -22.24 12.22
N THR A 244 14.74 -22.25 11.06
CA THR A 244 15.42 -22.27 9.75
C THR A 244 15.46 -20.85 9.22
N LYS A 245 16.63 -20.38 8.75
CA LYS A 245 16.79 -19.18 7.92
C LYS A 245 16.93 -19.60 6.46
N ILE A 246 16.10 -19.03 5.57
CA ILE A 246 16.16 -19.23 4.12
C ILE A 246 16.45 -17.88 3.46
N THR A 247 17.49 -17.80 2.64
CA THR A 247 17.85 -16.58 1.90
C THR A 247 16.88 -16.30 0.73
N PRO A 248 16.85 -15.07 0.17
CA PRO A 248 16.12 -14.78 -1.08
C PRO A 248 16.48 -15.67 -2.27
N ALA A 249 17.68 -16.27 -2.26
CA ALA A 249 18.18 -17.21 -3.25
C ALA A 249 17.82 -18.69 -2.97
N GLY A 250 17.01 -18.96 -1.93
CA GLY A 250 16.55 -20.31 -1.58
C GLY A 250 17.51 -21.16 -0.74
N VAL A 251 18.67 -20.62 -0.35
CA VAL A 251 19.62 -21.35 0.51
C VAL A 251 19.08 -21.40 1.94
N SER A 252 18.70 -22.60 2.39
CA SER A 252 18.25 -22.90 3.75
C SER A 252 19.41 -23.23 4.70
N THR A 253 19.32 -22.75 5.94
CA THR A 253 20.27 -23.00 7.04
C THR A 253 19.51 -23.08 8.36
N ILE A 254 19.98 -23.86 9.34
CA ILE A 254 19.43 -23.79 10.70
C ILE A 254 20.11 -22.62 11.43
N LEU A 255 19.33 -21.65 11.90
CA LEU A 255 19.84 -20.47 12.61
C LEU A 255 20.22 -20.82 14.05
N GLY A 256 19.37 -21.57 14.75
CA GLY A 256 19.56 -21.93 16.15
C GLY A 256 18.43 -22.81 16.69
N THR A 257 18.63 -23.37 17.88
CA THR A 257 17.64 -24.19 18.59
C THR A 257 16.65 -23.33 19.40
N THR A 258 15.51 -23.90 19.75
CA THR A 258 14.44 -23.25 20.54
C THR A 258 14.08 -24.07 21.77
N GLY A 259 13.22 -23.50 22.64
CA GLY A 259 12.38 -24.29 23.53
C GLY A 259 11.47 -25.29 22.76
N ALA A 260 10.82 -26.20 23.49
CA ALA A 260 10.00 -27.25 22.90
C ALA A 260 8.76 -26.70 22.17
N SER A 261 8.52 -27.25 20.97
CA SER A 261 7.41 -26.94 20.05
C SER A 261 7.24 -25.44 19.76
N PRO A 262 8.19 -24.81 19.06
CA PRO A 262 8.05 -23.44 18.58
C PRO A 262 6.87 -23.35 17.59
N PHE A 263 5.87 -22.53 17.91
CA PHE A 263 4.61 -22.46 17.15
C PHE A 263 4.49 -21.16 16.34
N SER A 264 4.89 -20.03 16.92
CA SER A 264 4.86 -18.71 16.25
C SER A 264 6.20 -17.99 16.42
N ILE A 265 6.50 -17.06 15.52
CA ILE A 265 7.82 -16.43 15.35
C ILE A 265 7.69 -14.95 14.98
N THR A 266 8.60 -14.11 15.48
CA THR A 266 8.73 -12.70 15.11
C THR A 266 10.21 -12.29 15.10
N ILE A 267 10.52 -11.08 14.65
CA ILE A 267 11.91 -10.58 14.48
C ILE A 267 11.99 -9.09 14.83
N ASP A 268 13.10 -8.64 15.43
CA ASP A 268 13.36 -7.21 15.65
C ASP A 268 14.15 -6.55 14.50
N SER A 269 14.24 -5.22 14.53
CA SER A 269 14.98 -4.41 13.56
C SER A 269 16.50 -4.69 13.53
N SER A 270 17.04 -5.34 14.56
CA SER A 270 18.43 -5.82 14.62
C SER A 270 18.59 -7.26 14.10
N GLY A 271 17.51 -7.88 13.61
CA GLY A 271 17.51 -9.23 13.07
C GLY A 271 17.52 -10.34 14.13
N ASN A 272 17.29 -10.05 15.42
CA ASN A 272 17.10 -11.11 16.39
C ASN A 272 15.71 -11.73 16.22
N VAL A 273 15.65 -13.05 16.18
CA VAL A 273 14.44 -13.84 16.01
C VAL A 273 13.91 -14.28 17.37
N TYR A 274 12.59 -14.25 17.56
CA TYR A 274 11.92 -14.64 18.78
C TYR A 274 10.86 -15.71 18.50
N THR A 275 10.89 -16.84 19.21
CA THR A 275 9.89 -17.92 19.07
C THR A 275 9.06 -18.14 20.33
N ALA A 276 7.75 -18.25 20.17
CA ALA A 276 6.82 -18.73 21.20
C ALA A 276 6.84 -20.26 21.24
N ASN A 277 7.33 -20.84 22.35
CA ASN A 277 7.60 -22.27 22.46
C ASN A 277 6.46 -22.96 23.23
N ASN A 278 5.45 -23.38 22.48
CA ASN A 278 4.15 -23.83 22.98
C ASN A 278 4.27 -24.99 23.98
N GLY A 279 5.17 -25.93 23.72
CA GLY A 279 5.42 -27.09 24.57
C GLY A 279 6.31 -26.83 25.79
N SER A 280 6.80 -25.59 25.99
CA SER A 280 7.69 -25.24 27.11
C SER A 280 7.41 -23.89 27.78
N ASN A 281 6.32 -23.19 27.40
CA ASN A 281 5.81 -21.98 28.05
C ASN A 281 6.87 -20.87 28.26
N ASN A 282 7.62 -20.58 27.20
CA ASN A 282 8.67 -19.56 27.19
C ASN A 282 8.88 -18.95 25.79
N VAL A 283 9.65 -17.87 25.74
CA VAL A 283 10.19 -17.28 24.50
C VAL A 283 11.68 -17.60 24.38
N THR A 284 12.11 -18.02 23.18
CA THR A 284 13.54 -18.10 22.83
C THR A 284 13.90 -16.87 22.00
N LYS A 285 14.98 -16.16 22.33
CA LYS A 285 15.64 -15.16 21.48
C LYS A 285 16.85 -15.80 20.80
N ILE A 286 16.96 -15.69 19.48
CA ILE A 286 18.10 -16.15 18.68
C ILE A 286 18.70 -14.94 17.95
N THR A 287 20.00 -14.71 18.13
CA THR A 287 20.70 -13.59 17.45
C THR A 287 20.95 -13.88 15.96
N PRO A 288 21.28 -12.88 15.13
CA PRO A 288 21.73 -13.10 13.75
C PRO A 288 22.94 -14.04 13.60
N ALA A 289 23.75 -14.18 14.66
CA ALA A 289 24.89 -15.10 14.75
C ALA A 289 24.51 -16.52 15.22
N GLY A 290 23.22 -16.82 15.40
CA GLY A 290 22.71 -18.14 15.81
C GLY A 290 22.77 -18.45 17.30
N VAL A 291 23.16 -17.50 18.14
CA VAL A 291 23.18 -17.70 19.60
C VAL A 291 21.75 -17.66 20.15
N SER A 292 21.25 -18.82 20.58
CA SER A 292 19.95 -19.01 21.23
C SER A 292 20.01 -18.76 22.74
N THR A 293 18.99 -18.10 23.28
CA THR A 293 18.79 -17.83 24.71
C THR A 293 17.30 -17.91 25.05
N ILE A 294 16.93 -18.35 26.26
CA ILE A 294 15.54 -18.20 26.73
C ILE A 294 15.38 -16.78 27.27
N LEU A 295 14.49 -15.99 26.67
CA LEU A 295 14.26 -14.60 27.06
C LEU A 295 13.45 -14.51 28.36
N GLY A 296 12.40 -15.32 28.49
CA GLY A 296 11.52 -15.32 29.65
C GLY A 296 10.39 -16.35 29.53
N THR A 297 9.67 -16.58 30.63
CA THR A 297 8.52 -17.49 30.69
C THR A 297 7.23 -16.80 30.25
N THR A 298 6.23 -17.59 29.85
CA THR A 298 4.90 -17.13 29.39
C THR A 298 3.78 -17.75 30.23
N GLY A 299 2.54 -17.34 29.96
CA GLY A 299 1.37 -18.18 30.26
C GLY A 299 1.41 -19.53 29.52
N ALA A 300 0.47 -20.42 29.84
CA ALA A 300 0.43 -21.77 29.27
C ALA A 300 0.08 -21.77 27.77
N THR A 301 0.76 -22.66 27.02
CA THR A 301 0.62 -22.89 25.57
C THR A 301 0.60 -21.58 24.75
N PRO A 302 1.71 -20.83 24.70
CA PRO A 302 1.83 -19.66 23.84
C PRO A 302 1.68 -20.06 22.36
N SER A 303 0.71 -19.45 21.67
CA SER A 303 0.34 -19.76 20.28
C SER A 303 0.54 -18.59 19.31
N GLY A 304 0.68 -17.36 19.82
CA GLY A 304 1.02 -16.18 19.02
C GLY A 304 2.15 -15.39 19.66
N ILE A 305 2.96 -14.72 18.85
CA ILE A 305 4.02 -13.81 19.29
C ILE A 305 4.07 -12.55 18.44
N THR A 306 4.28 -11.40 19.08
CA THR A 306 4.55 -10.11 18.42
C THR A 306 5.53 -9.29 19.25
N ILE A 307 6.03 -8.16 18.73
CA ILE A 307 7.08 -7.35 19.36
C ILE A 307 6.85 -5.86 19.11
N ASP A 308 7.14 -5.01 20.09
CA ASP A 308 7.10 -3.54 19.91
C ASP A 308 8.46 -2.94 19.50
N SER A 309 8.45 -1.68 19.07
CA SER A 309 9.66 -0.94 18.67
C SER A 309 10.68 -0.73 19.80
N SER A 310 10.29 -0.95 21.07
CA SER A 310 11.19 -0.97 22.23
C SER A 310 11.74 -2.37 22.54
N GLY A 311 11.46 -3.36 21.68
CA GLY A 311 11.91 -4.74 21.82
C GLY A 311 11.17 -5.56 22.89
N ASN A 312 10.04 -5.09 23.43
CA ASN A 312 9.23 -5.93 24.32
C ASN A 312 8.45 -6.95 23.48
N VAL A 313 8.54 -8.21 23.87
CA VAL A 313 7.85 -9.34 23.24
C VAL A 313 6.51 -9.57 23.92
N TYR A 314 5.47 -9.86 23.14
CA TYR A 314 4.13 -10.16 23.63
C TYR A 314 3.69 -11.54 23.14
N THR A 315 3.16 -12.39 24.03
CA THR A 315 2.65 -13.72 23.66
C THR A 315 1.19 -13.92 24.03
N ALA A 316 0.40 -14.41 23.06
CA ALA A 316 -0.96 -14.90 23.30
C ALA A 316 -0.92 -16.34 23.83
N ASN A 317 -1.40 -16.54 25.06
CA ASN A 317 -1.22 -17.79 25.81
C ASN A 317 -2.54 -18.57 25.84
N ASN A 318 -2.66 -19.57 24.96
CA ASN A 318 -3.91 -20.23 24.63
C ASN A 318 -4.54 -20.92 25.86
N GLY A 319 -3.73 -21.62 26.65
CA GLY A 319 -4.17 -22.33 27.86
C GLY A 319 -4.30 -21.45 29.10
N SER A 320 -3.96 -20.15 29.03
CA SER A 320 -4.10 -19.20 30.14
C SER A 320 -5.02 -18.02 29.86
N ASN A 321 -5.57 -17.89 28.64
CA ASN A 321 -6.51 -16.84 28.25
C ASN A 321 -6.01 -15.42 28.62
N ASN A 322 -4.73 -15.16 28.33
CA ASN A 322 -4.06 -13.91 28.66
C ASN A 322 -2.91 -13.60 27.70
N VAL A 323 -2.40 -12.37 27.78
CA VAL A 323 -1.18 -11.93 27.08
C VAL A 323 -0.04 -11.76 28.09
N THR A 324 1.13 -12.34 27.80
CA THR A 324 2.38 -12.06 28.52
C THR A 324 3.08 -10.91 27.81
N LYS A 325 3.65 -9.94 28.54
CA LYS A 325 4.68 -9.01 28.06
C LYS A 325 6.02 -9.41 28.67
N ILE A 326 7.06 -9.53 27.85
CA ILE A 326 8.44 -9.82 28.26
C ILE A 326 9.33 -8.67 27.77
N THR A 327 10.05 -8.03 28.69
CA THR A 327 10.97 -6.92 28.36
C THR A 327 12.26 -7.43 27.67
N PRO A 328 13.05 -6.57 27.00
CA PRO A 328 14.39 -6.93 26.50
C PRO A 328 15.35 -7.49 27.56
N ALA A 329 15.12 -7.17 28.84
CA ALA A 329 15.87 -7.69 29.99
C ALA A 329 15.32 -9.02 30.55
N GLY A 330 14.34 -9.63 29.89
CA GLY A 330 13.75 -10.93 30.25
C GLY A 330 12.69 -10.90 31.36
N VAL A 331 12.28 -9.72 31.83
CA VAL A 331 11.24 -9.60 32.86
C VAL A 331 9.86 -9.86 32.23
N SER A 332 9.26 -11.01 32.57
CA SER A 332 7.89 -11.40 32.19
C SER A 332 6.83 -10.84 33.13
N THR A 333 5.73 -10.33 32.56
CA THR A 333 4.52 -9.86 33.26
C THR A 333 3.27 -10.28 32.48
N ILE A 334 2.12 -10.44 33.14
CA ILE A 334 0.85 -10.59 32.42
C ILE A 334 0.30 -9.18 32.13
N LEU A 335 0.10 -8.85 30.86
CA LEU A 335 -0.40 -7.55 30.42
C LEU A 335 -1.91 -7.43 30.67
N GLY A 336 -2.67 -8.46 30.33
CA GLY A 336 -4.13 -8.47 30.45
C GLY A 336 -4.74 -9.81 30.05
N THR A 337 -6.03 -9.99 30.34
CA THR A 337 -6.81 -11.19 29.98
C THR A 337 -7.44 -11.07 28.59
N THR A 338 -7.78 -12.20 27.99
CA THR A 338 -8.42 -12.31 26.66
C THR A 338 -9.75 -13.06 26.74
N GLY A 339 -10.45 -13.15 25.61
CA GLY A 339 -11.42 -14.24 25.37
C GLY A 339 -10.76 -15.62 25.44
N LEU A 340 -11.56 -16.69 25.40
CA LEU A 340 -11.05 -18.06 25.53
C LEU A 340 -10.25 -18.52 24.31
N GLY A 341 -9.12 -19.19 24.57
CA GLY A 341 -8.26 -19.76 23.54
C GLY A 341 -7.68 -18.74 22.56
N PRO A 342 -6.94 -17.72 23.01
CA PRO A 342 -6.24 -16.80 22.11
C PRO A 342 -5.22 -17.58 21.26
N TYR A 343 -5.16 -17.29 19.95
CA TYR A 343 -4.16 -17.83 19.02
C TYR A 343 -3.31 -16.69 18.43
N GLY A 344 -3.74 -16.08 17.33
CA GLY A 344 -3.05 -14.97 16.70
C GLY A 344 -2.98 -13.73 17.60
N ILE A 345 -1.91 -12.94 17.43
CA ILE A 345 -1.66 -11.69 18.15
C ILE A 345 -1.02 -10.65 17.24
N VAL A 346 -1.52 -9.41 17.28
CA VAL A 346 -0.93 -8.27 16.56
C VAL A 346 -0.92 -7.03 17.45
N ILE A 347 -0.01 -6.09 17.18
CA ILE A 347 0.15 -4.81 17.89
C ILE A 347 -0.07 -3.63 16.94
N ASP A 348 -0.71 -2.56 17.40
CA ASP A 348 -0.80 -1.28 16.65
C ASP A 348 0.30 -0.29 17.03
N SER A 349 0.45 0.78 16.25
CA SER A 349 1.44 1.85 16.48
C SER A 349 1.20 2.66 17.76
N GLY A 350 0.03 2.53 18.40
CA GLY A 350 -0.26 3.03 19.74
C GLY A 350 0.05 2.02 20.86
N GLY A 351 0.64 0.87 20.52
CA GLY A 351 0.99 -0.19 21.46
C GLY A 351 -0.18 -1.03 21.96
N ASN A 352 -1.37 -0.93 21.35
CA ASN A 352 -2.49 -1.79 21.72
C ASN A 352 -2.31 -3.18 21.11
N ILE A 353 -2.55 -4.22 21.91
CA ILE A 353 -2.53 -5.61 21.50
C ILE A 353 -3.93 -6.06 21.08
N TYR A 354 -4.01 -6.87 20.03
CA TYR A 354 -5.24 -7.53 19.58
C TYR A 354 -5.04 -9.04 19.49
N THR A 355 -5.98 -9.83 20.02
CA THR A 355 -5.93 -11.31 19.95
C THR A 355 -7.19 -11.91 19.35
N ALA A 356 -7.02 -12.87 18.42
CA ALA A 356 -8.08 -13.73 17.92
C ALA A 356 -8.37 -14.86 18.93
N ASN A 357 -9.60 -14.95 19.44
CA ASN A 357 -9.95 -15.85 20.55
C ASN A 357 -10.84 -17.00 20.06
N MET A 358 -10.20 -18.11 19.66
CA MET A 358 -10.81 -19.24 18.94
C MET A 358 -11.96 -19.91 19.71
N GLY A 359 -11.97 -19.83 21.04
CA GLY A 359 -12.99 -20.38 21.93
C GLY A 359 -14.03 -19.36 22.41
N SER A 360 -14.06 -18.14 21.88
CA SER A 360 -15.06 -17.11 22.21
C SER A 360 -15.53 -16.28 21.02
N ASP A 361 -15.15 -16.66 19.80
CA ASP A 361 -15.63 -16.10 18.53
C ASP A 361 -15.60 -14.56 18.51
N ASN A 362 -14.49 -13.99 18.99
CA ASN A 362 -14.27 -12.56 19.09
C ASN A 362 -12.78 -12.16 19.04
N VAL A 363 -12.54 -10.85 18.91
CA VAL A 363 -11.22 -10.23 19.09
C VAL A 363 -11.20 -9.43 20.40
N THR A 364 -10.15 -9.63 21.22
CA THR A 364 -9.87 -8.79 22.40
C THR A 364 -8.92 -7.68 21.98
N LYS A 365 -9.14 -6.45 22.44
CA LYS A 365 -8.17 -5.34 22.45
C LYS A 365 -7.65 -5.14 23.89
N ILE A 366 -6.33 -5.05 24.06
CA ILE A 366 -5.67 -4.72 25.33
C ILE A 366 -4.82 -3.47 25.12
N THR A 367 -4.99 -2.46 25.96
CA THR A 367 -4.20 -1.21 25.91
C THR A 367 -2.77 -1.41 26.45
N PRO A 368 -1.82 -0.49 26.18
CA PRO A 368 -0.47 -0.52 26.79
C PRO A 368 -0.47 -0.56 28.33
N GLY A 369 -1.53 -0.04 28.97
CA GLY A 369 -1.75 -0.09 30.42
C GLY A 369 -2.47 -1.35 30.93
N GLY A 370 -2.66 -2.36 30.09
CA GLY A 370 -3.25 -3.66 30.47
C GLY A 370 -4.78 -3.71 30.52
N VAL A 371 -5.48 -2.62 30.17
CA VAL A 371 -6.95 -2.61 30.15
C VAL A 371 -7.46 -3.41 28.95
N SER A 372 -8.09 -4.56 29.21
CA SER A 372 -8.71 -5.45 28.21
C SER A 372 -10.17 -5.07 27.90
N SER A 373 -10.57 -5.23 26.64
CA SER A 373 -11.95 -5.06 26.14
C SER A 373 -12.19 -5.99 24.94
N ILE A 374 -13.44 -6.30 24.61
CA ILE A 374 -13.77 -6.98 23.35
C ILE A 374 -13.91 -5.91 22.27
N LEU A 375 -13.15 -6.03 21.18
CA LEU A 375 -13.24 -5.11 20.04
C LEU A 375 -14.52 -5.39 19.23
N GLY A 376 -14.77 -6.67 18.93
CA GLY A 376 -15.94 -7.11 18.17
C GLY A 376 -16.08 -8.63 18.14
N THR A 377 -17.30 -9.10 17.95
CA THR A 377 -17.62 -10.52 17.67
C THR A 377 -17.33 -10.86 16.21
N THR A 378 -17.09 -12.14 15.93
CA THR A 378 -16.58 -12.60 14.63
C THR A 378 -17.29 -13.87 14.17
N GLY A 379 -16.83 -14.48 13.08
CA GLY A 379 -17.23 -15.85 12.75
C GLY A 379 -16.74 -16.89 13.78
N ALA A 380 -17.13 -18.15 13.58
CA ALA A 380 -16.69 -19.25 14.43
C ALA A 380 -15.19 -19.51 14.29
N ASN A 381 -14.52 -19.79 15.41
CA ASN A 381 -13.11 -20.14 15.51
C ASN A 381 -12.17 -19.18 14.73
N PRO A 382 -12.11 -17.89 15.11
CA PRO A 382 -11.04 -16.99 14.67
C PRO A 382 -9.70 -17.55 15.13
N ILE A 383 -8.76 -17.74 14.20
CA ILE A 383 -7.45 -18.36 14.52
C ILE A 383 -6.30 -17.36 14.45
N ASP A 384 -6.17 -16.58 13.38
CA ASP A 384 -5.07 -15.63 13.21
C ASP A 384 -5.57 -14.22 12.89
N VAL A 385 -4.75 -13.20 13.19
CA VAL A 385 -5.14 -11.78 13.20
C VAL A 385 -4.06 -10.85 12.64
N THR A 386 -4.48 -9.87 11.84
CA THR A 386 -3.62 -8.80 11.31
C THR A 386 -4.35 -7.45 11.36
N ILE A 387 -3.67 -6.33 11.08
CA ILE A 387 -4.23 -4.97 11.22
C ILE A 387 -3.77 -4.05 10.07
N ASP A 388 -4.64 -3.16 9.59
CA ASP A 388 -4.27 -2.10 8.62
C ASP A 388 -3.80 -0.81 9.31
N SER A 389 -3.17 0.09 8.55
CA SER A 389 -2.70 1.40 9.02
C SER A 389 -3.83 2.36 9.43
N GLY A 390 -5.09 2.02 9.14
CA GLY A 390 -6.29 2.70 9.66
C GLY A 390 -6.81 2.10 10.97
N GLY A 391 -6.10 1.12 11.56
CA GLY A 391 -6.48 0.44 12.79
C GLY A 391 -7.62 -0.58 12.64
N ASN A 392 -8.01 -0.95 11.41
CA ASN A 392 -8.99 -2.01 11.23
C ASN A 392 -8.31 -3.37 11.41
N VAL A 393 -8.88 -4.21 12.25
CA VAL A 393 -8.39 -5.56 12.55
C VAL A 393 -9.05 -6.56 11.60
N TYR A 394 -8.28 -7.52 11.12
CA TYR A 394 -8.74 -8.58 10.23
C TYR A 394 -8.42 -9.93 10.87
N THR A 395 -9.40 -10.83 10.92
CA THR A 395 -9.23 -12.19 11.46
C THR A 395 -9.76 -13.22 10.47
N VAL A 396 -9.13 -14.39 10.44
CA VAL A 396 -9.52 -15.50 9.56
C VAL A 396 -10.14 -16.67 10.33
N HIS A 397 -11.11 -17.35 9.70
CA HIS A 397 -11.97 -18.33 10.36
C HIS A 397 -11.74 -19.76 9.88
N TRP A 398 -11.10 -20.57 10.74
CA TRP A 398 -10.76 -21.98 10.50
C TRP A 398 -11.97 -22.82 10.06
N SER A 399 -13.11 -22.62 10.73
CA SER A 399 -14.33 -23.42 10.52
C SER A 399 -15.31 -22.81 9.51
N SER A 400 -15.13 -21.54 9.13
CA SER A 400 -16.11 -20.80 8.32
C SER A 400 -15.58 -20.33 6.96
N ASN A 401 -14.28 -20.47 6.69
CA ASN A 401 -13.64 -20.19 5.40
C ASN A 401 -13.90 -18.75 4.88
N TYR A 402 -13.78 -17.76 5.77
CA TYR A 402 -13.83 -16.34 5.43
C TYR A 402 -12.94 -15.49 6.34
N VAL A 403 -12.75 -14.23 5.94
CA VAL A 403 -12.12 -13.17 6.75
C VAL A 403 -13.19 -12.21 7.27
N THR A 404 -13.13 -11.88 8.56
CA THR A 404 -13.88 -10.75 9.15
C THR A 404 -12.97 -9.53 9.27
N LYS A 405 -13.42 -8.37 8.79
CA LYS A 405 -12.84 -7.05 9.08
C LYS A 405 -13.62 -6.43 10.24
N ILE A 406 -12.92 -5.92 11.25
CA ILE A 406 -13.46 -5.21 12.40
C ILE A 406 -12.89 -3.78 12.38
N THR A 407 -13.77 -2.78 12.41
CA THR A 407 -13.35 -1.37 12.46
C THR A 407 -12.81 -0.97 13.85
N PRO A 408 -12.06 0.15 13.98
CA PRO A 408 -11.68 0.69 15.30
C PRO A 408 -12.85 0.97 16.24
N GLY A 409 -14.06 1.18 15.71
CA GLY A 409 -15.30 1.34 16.47
C GLY A 409 -16.04 0.03 16.77
N GLY A 410 -15.44 -1.13 16.52
CA GLY A 410 -15.96 -2.46 16.85
C GLY A 410 -17.01 -3.04 15.89
N VAL A 411 -17.33 -2.35 14.79
CA VAL A 411 -18.24 -2.89 13.77
C VAL A 411 -17.53 -3.97 12.96
N SER A 412 -18.01 -5.21 13.04
CA SER A 412 -17.54 -6.37 12.30
C SER A 412 -18.30 -6.57 10.98
N THR A 413 -17.58 -6.92 9.91
CA THR A 413 -18.13 -7.27 8.59
C THR A 413 -17.37 -8.45 7.99
N ILE A 414 -18.03 -9.30 7.20
CA ILE A 414 -17.33 -10.30 6.39
C ILE A 414 -16.70 -9.58 5.19
N LEU A 415 -15.38 -9.72 5.02
CA LEU A 415 -14.65 -9.14 3.89
C LEU A 415 -14.84 -9.99 2.63
N GLY A 416 -14.59 -11.30 2.73
CA GLY A 416 -14.63 -12.23 1.61
C GLY A 416 -14.30 -13.67 2.04
N THR A 417 -14.50 -14.61 1.13
CA THR A 417 -14.28 -16.05 1.37
C THR A 417 -12.83 -16.49 1.10
N THR A 418 -12.43 -17.59 1.72
CA THR A 418 -11.09 -18.20 1.57
C THR A 418 -11.18 -19.58 0.92
N GLY A 419 -10.04 -20.24 0.72
CA GLY A 419 -9.98 -21.69 0.59
C GLY A 419 -10.35 -22.41 1.90
N ILE A 420 -10.35 -23.74 1.86
CA ILE A 420 -10.75 -24.60 2.99
C ILE A 420 -9.71 -24.58 4.11
N ARG A 421 -10.19 -24.44 5.35
CA ARG A 421 -9.46 -24.46 6.62
C ARG A 421 -8.28 -23.47 6.64
N PRO A 422 -8.56 -22.15 6.57
CA PRO A 422 -7.51 -21.14 6.63
C PRO A 422 -6.86 -21.07 8.01
N ILE A 423 -5.55 -20.79 8.03
CA ILE A 423 -4.75 -20.59 9.25
C ILE A 423 -4.15 -19.18 9.28
N GLY A 424 -3.05 -18.94 8.55
CA GLY A 424 -2.36 -17.66 8.61
C GLY A 424 -3.11 -16.55 7.87
N ILE A 425 -3.03 -15.33 8.39
CA ILE A 425 -3.53 -14.10 7.74
C ILE A 425 -2.44 -13.02 7.71
N VAL A 426 -2.33 -12.32 6.58
CA VAL A 426 -1.49 -11.12 6.45
C VAL A 426 -2.14 -10.12 5.50
N ILE A 427 -1.76 -8.84 5.58
CA ILE A 427 -2.31 -7.75 4.77
C ILE A 427 -1.17 -6.98 4.07
N ASP A 428 -1.37 -6.58 2.80
CA ASP A 428 -0.42 -5.70 2.10
C ASP A 428 -0.72 -4.21 2.36
N SER A 429 0.23 -3.33 1.99
CA SER A 429 0.07 -1.87 2.10
C SER A 429 -1.07 -1.30 1.25
N GLY A 430 -1.57 -2.06 0.27
CA GLY A 430 -2.77 -1.75 -0.50
C GLY A 430 -4.07 -2.21 0.18
N GLY A 431 -4.00 -2.79 1.37
CA GLY A 431 -5.15 -3.29 2.14
C GLY A 431 -5.73 -4.61 1.62
N ASN A 432 -5.03 -5.32 0.73
CA ASN A 432 -5.46 -6.66 0.32
C ASN A 432 -5.04 -7.67 1.40
N VAL A 433 -5.96 -8.54 1.80
CA VAL A 433 -5.72 -9.62 2.76
C VAL A 433 -5.30 -10.88 2.02
N TYR A 434 -4.40 -11.67 2.62
CA TYR A 434 -3.93 -12.94 2.09
C TYR A 434 -4.10 -14.02 3.17
N THR A 435 -4.60 -15.19 2.79
CA THR A 435 -4.85 -16.30 3.73
C THR A 435 -4.21 -17.59 3.26
N ALA A 436 -3.56 -18.30 4.17
CA ALA A 436 -3.00 -19.64 3.94
C ALA A 436 -4.06 -20.71 4.22
N ASN A 437 -4.47 -21.45 3.18
CA ASN A 437 -5.61 -22.36 3.23
C ASN A 437 -5.12 -23.82 3.37
N PHE A 438 -5.09 -24.32 4.61
CA PHE A 438 -4.30 -25.48 5.00
C PHE A 438 -4.71 -26.78 4.30
N ASP A 439 -6.02 -27.04 4.16
CA ASP A 439 -6.52 -28.23 3.44
C ASP A 439 -6.55 -28.03 1.93
N ALA A 440 -6.77 -26.79 1.47
CA ALA A 440 -6.86 -26.50 0.05
C ALA A 440 -5.50 -26.36 -0.65
N ALA A 441 -4.40 -26.40 0.11
CA ALA A 441 -3.01 -26.29 -0.36
C ALA A 441 -2.82 -25.10 -1.32
N ASN A 442 -3.35 -23.94 -0.97
CA ASN A 442 -3.28 -22.72 -1.76
C ASN A 442 -3.39 -21.45 -0.91
N ILE A 443 -3.11 -20.29 -1.52
CA ILE A 443 -3.32 -18.97 -0.92
C ILE A 443 -4.53 -18.27 -1.57
N THR A 444 -5.40 -17.65 -0.76
CA THR A 444 -6.40 -16.69 -1.26
C THR A 444 -5.88 -15.26 -1.07
N LYS A 445 -6.08 -14.39 -2.07
CA LYS A 445 -6.04 -12.93 -1.94
C LYS A 445 -7.47 -12.40 -1.90
N ILE A 446 -7.77 -11.48 -0.98
CA ILE A 446 -9.05 -10.78 -0.87
C ILE A 446 -8.78 -9.27 -0.95
N THR A 447 -9.38 -8.61 -1.93
CA THR A 447 -9.23 -7.15 -2.12
C THR A 447 -9.98 -6.35 -1.04
N PRO A 448 -9.70 -5.05 -0.85
CA PRO A 448 -10.50 -4.15 0.00
C PRO A 448 -12.00 -4.08 -0.35
N LYS A 449 -12.41 -4.55 -1.54
CA LYS A 449 -13.80 -4.65 -2.00
C LYS A 449 -14.42 -6.04 -1.82
N GLY A 450 -13.72 -6.97 -1.18
CA GLY A 450 -14.18 -8.33 -0.91
C GLY A 450 -14.05 -9.33 -2.06
N VAL A 451 -13.56 -8.90 -3.23
CA VAL A 451 -13.26 -9.82 -4.35
C VAL A 451 -12.12 -10.75 -3.93
N SER A 452 -12.43 -12.05 -3.88
CA SER A 452 -11.51 -13.12 -3.48
C SER A 452 -10.94 -13.82 -4.71
N THR A 453 -9.68 -14.26 -4.67
CA THR A 453 -8.99 -14.92 -5.80
C THR A 453 -7.94 -15.89 -5.28
N ILE A 454 -7.88 -17.11 -5.82
CA ILE A 454 -6.82 -18.07 -5.48
C ILE A 454 -5.56 -17.72 -6.28
N LEU A 455 -4.42 -17.56 -5.60
CA LEU A 455 -3.17 -17.12 -6.23
C LEU A 455 -2.37 -18.26 -6.86
N GLY A 456 -2.48 -19.47 -6.30
CA GLY A 456 -1.69 -20.62 -6.72
C GLY A 456 -1.60 -21.68 -5.64
N THR A 457 -1.17 -22.88 -6.04
CA THR A 457 -0.95 -24.03 -5.16
C THR A 457 0.35 -23.91 -4.39
N THR A 458 0.36 -24.39 -3.15
CA THR A 458 1.52 -24.40 -2.23
C THR A 458 2.03 -25.84 -2.05
N GLY A 459 2.94 -26.06 -1.09
CA GLY A 459 3.08 -27.39 -0.48
C GLY A 459 1.85 -27.77 0.37
N SER A 460 1.87 -28.93 1.00
CA SER A 460 0.74 -29.40 1.81
C SER A 460 0.73 -28.78 3.21
N GLY A 461 -0.45 -28.34 3.66
CA GLY A 461 -0.64 -27.67 4.94
C GLY A 461 0.01 -26.28 5.04
N PRO A 462 -0.25 -25.32 4.12
CA PRO A 462 0.22 -23.95 4.29
C PRO A 462 -0.36 -23.36 5.58
N ALA A 463 0.53 -22.93 6.50
CA ALA A 463 0.21 -22.51 7.86
C ALA A 463 0.42 -21.01 8.06
N GLY A 464 1.58 -20.58 8.58
CA GLY A 464 1.96 -19.17 8.64
C GLY A 464 2.15 -18.53 7.26
N ILE A 465 1.99 -17.22 7.19
CA ILE A 465 2.08 -16.43 5.95
C ILE A 465 2.71 -15.05 6.20
N VAL A 466 3.56 -14.57 5.29
CA VAL A 466 4.10 -13.19 5.27
C VAL A 466 4.21 -12.65 3.84
N ILE A 467 4.40 -11.33 3.71
CA ILE A 467 4.62 -10.63 2.44
C ILE A 467 5.93 -9.83 2.51
N ASP A 468 6.71 -9.76 1.44
CA ASP A 468 7.82 -8.81 1.31
C ASP A 468 7.40 -7.44 0.75
N ALA A 469 8.30 -6.45 0.81
CA ALA A 469 8.06 -5.11 0.28
C ALA A 469 7.86 -5.04 -1.25
N GLY A 470 8.19 -6.12 -1.98
CA GLY A 470 7.87 -6.29 -3.41
C GLY A 470 6.50 -6.92 -3.65
N GLY A 471 5.76 -7.27 -2.59
CA GLY A 471 4.46 -7.91 -2.66
C GLY A 471 4.49 -9.43 -2.82
N ASN A 472 5.66 -10.08 -2.79
CA ASN A 472 5.73 -11.54 -2.86
C ASN A 472 5.22 -12.16 -1.57
N VAL A 473 4.41 -13.21 -1.67
CA VAL A 473 3.83 -13.91 -0.52
C VAL A 473 4.63 -15.19 -0.23
N TYR A 474 4.88 -15.46 1.04
CA TYR A 474 5.61 -16.64 1.51
C TYR A 474 4.77 -17.39 2.53
N THR A 475 4.76 -18.72 2.47
CA THR A 475 4.06 -19.57 3.46
C THR A 475 4.85 -20.83 3.78
N THR A 476 4.81 -21.25 5.05
CA THR A 476 5.35 -22.52 5.53
C THR A 476 4.36 -23.66 5.32
N ASN A 477 4.81 -24.74 4.69
CA ASN A 477 4.00 -25.93 4.41
C ASN A 477 4.25 -27.01 5.47
N TYR A 478 3.37 -27.07 6.46
CA TYR A 478 3.48 -27.89 7.67
C TYR A 478 3.64 -29.40 7.43
N HIS A 479 3.12 -29.93 6.31
CA HIS A 479 3.26 -31.34 5.92
C HIS A 479 4.33 -31.58 4.84
N SER A 480 5.09 -30.55 4.44
CA SER A 480 6.06 -30.66 3.34
C SER A 480 7.44 -30.10 3.68
N ASP A 481 7.63 -29.64 4.93
CA ASP A 481 8.89 -29.19 5.51
C ASP A 481 9.67 -28.23 4.58
N ASN A 482 8.93 -27.24 4.06
CA ASN A 482 9.44 -26.25 3.12
C ASN A 482 8.61 -24.95 3.13
N VAL A 483 9.13 -23.92 2.47
CA VAL A 483 8.43 -22.65 2.22
C VAL A 483 8.05 -22.53 0.74
N THR A 484 6.78 -22.23 0.46
CA THR A 484 6.37 -21.76 -0.88
C THR A 484 6.55 -20.24 -0.95
N LYS A 485 7.23 -19.76 -2.00
CA LYS A 485 7.13 -18.38 -2.48
C LYS A 485 6.11 -18.32 -3.60
N ILE A 486 5.10 -17.48 -3.45
CA ILE A 486 4.24 -17.00 -4.54
C ILE A 486 4.81 -15.65 -4.96
N ALA A 487 5.62 -15.70 -6.03
CA ALA A 487 6.24 -14.51 -6.58
C ALA A 487 5.21 -13.72 -7.40
N PHE A 488 4.98 -12.46 -7.05
CA PHE A 488 4.32 -11.54 -7.96
C PHE A 488 5.39 -10.91 -8.85
N PRO A 489 5.16 -10.79 -10.16
CA PRO A 489 6.15 -10.21 -11.06
C PRO A 489 6.34 -8.70 -10.81
N THR A 490 7.31 -8.39 -9.95
CA THR A 490 8.12 -7.17 -10.05
C THR A 490 8.70 -7.09 -11.46
N PRO A 491 8.80 -5.87 -12.04
CA PRO A 491 8.57 -5.63 -13.46
C PRO A 491 9.16 -6.64 -14.44
N THR A 492 8.38 -7.67 -14.79
CA THR A 492 8.85 -8.73 -15.70
C THR A 492 8.68 -8.30 -17.15
N VAL A 493 9.77 -8.45 -17.90
CA VAL A 493 9.73 -8.55 -19.36
C VAL A 493 8.92 -9.78 -19.75
N ALA A 494 7.70 -9.55 -20.20
CA ALA A 494 6.79 -10.55 -20.70
C ALA A 494 7.10 -10.86 -22.17
N SER A 495 7.28 -12.13 -22.50
CA SER A 495 7.45 -12.56 -23.88
C SER A 495 6.14 -12.43 -24.65
N VAL A 496 6.15 -11.68 -25.76
CA VAL A 496 4.96 -11.45 -26.60
C VAL A 496 4.96 -12.47 -27.73
N LEU A 497 4.06 -13.45 -27.65
CA LEU A 497 3.91 -14.50 -28.66
C LEU A 497 2.57 -14.35 -29.37
N VAL A 498 2.59 -14.33 -30.69
CA VAL A 498 1.46 -14.41 -31.61
C VAL A 498 1.52 -15.78 -32.28
N THR A 499 0.42 -16.53 -32.23
CA THR A 499 0.28 -17.85 -32.85
C THR A 499 -0.68 -17.75 -34.04
N THR A 500 -0.30 -18.37 -35.15
CA THR A 500 -1.06 -18.51 -36.40
C THR A 500 -1.04 -19.97 -36.85
N PRO A 501 -1.83 -20.37 -37.86
CA PRO A 501 -1.68 -21.67 -38.54
C PRO A 501 -0.31 -21.92 -39.16
N ALA A 502 0.52 -20.88 -39.37
CA ALA A 502 1.89 -21.00 -39.86
C ALA A 502 2.93 -21.28 -38.73
N GLY A 503 2.51 -21.16 -37.47
CA GLY A 503 3.36 -21.28 -36.28
C GLY A 503 3.27 -20.05 -35.36
N THR A 504 4.18 -20.00 -34.39
CA THR A 504 4.33 -18.93 -33.40
C THR A 504 5.65 -18.20 -33.63
N ASN A 505 5.72 -16.89 -33.37
CA ASN A 505 6.99 -16.17 -33.47
C ASN A 505 8.03 -16.65 -32.45
N ALA A 506 9.32 -16.40 -32.74
CA ALA A 506 10.38 -16.56 -31.75
C ALA A 506 10.14 -15.66 -30.53
N ALA A 507 10.47 -16.16 -29.34
CA ALA A 507 10.27 -15.40 -28.09
C ALA A 507 11.09 -14.10 -28.08
N ASN A 508 10.41 -13.01 -27.74
CA ASN A 508 10.97 -11.67 -27.56
C ASN A 508 10.73 -11.21 -26.11
N THR A 509 11.08 -9.96 -25.81
CA THR A 509 10.86 -9.32 -24.49
C THR A 509 10.36 -7.88 -24.68
N LEU A 510 9.22 -7.73 -25.37
CA LEU A 510 8.74 -6.41 -25.84
C LEU A 510 7.80 -5.68 -24.87
N TYR A 511 7.18 -6.38 -23.91
CA TYR A 511 6.25 -5.79 -22.94
C TYR A 511 6.77 -5.97 -21.52
N THR A 512 6.56 -4.98 -20.65
CA THR A 512 6.94 -5.05 -19.23
C THR A 512 5.73 -4.80 -18.35
N TYR A 513 5.35 -5.77 -17.51
CA TYR A 513 4.38 -5.49 -16.44
C TYR A 513 5.00 -4.55 -15.42
N VAL A 514 4.24 -3.61 -14.86
CA VAL A 514 4.71 -2.67 -13.85
C VAL A 514 3.79 -2.74 -12.63
N SER A 515 4.38 -2.67 -11.45
CA SER A 515 3.64 -2.64 -10.17
C SER A 515 2.95 -1.29 -9.97
N PRO A 516 1.72 -1.23 -9.43
CA PRO A 516 1.06 0.03 -9.13
C PRO A 516 1.87 0.84 -8.10
N PRO A 517 1.63 2.17 -8.03
CA PRO A 517 2.20 3.00 -6.97
C PRO A 517 1.70 2.52 -5.61
N THR A 518 2.56 2.62 -4.59
CA THR A 518 2.14 2.50 -3.20
C THR A 518 2.37 3.84 -2.51
N ILE A 519 1.43 4.27 -1.66
CA ILE A 519 1.53 5.53 -0.93
C ILE A 519 1.78 5.19 0.54
N SER A 520 2.86 5.73 1.09
CA SER A 520 3.25 5.59 2.50
C SER A 520 2.83 6.80 3.35
N GLY A 521 2.60 7.96 2.73
CA GLY A 521 2.06 9.13 3.41
C GLY A 521 1.87 10.36 2.52
N ILE A 522 1.23 11.38 3.08
CA ILE A 522 1.06 12.71 2.48
C ILE A 522 1.32 13.78 3.54
N SER A 523 2.12 14.80 3.19
CA SER A 523 2.52 15.88 4.09
C SER A 523 2.41 17.26 3.42
N PRO A 524 1.67 18.23 4.01
CA PRO A 524 0.80 18.08 5.17
C PRO A 524 -0.38 17.12 4.89
N ALA A 525 -0.87 16.45 5.95
CA ALA A 525 -1.97 15.48 5.85
C ALA A 525 -3.38 16.12 5.77
N GLY A 526 -3.44 17.46 5.73
CA GLY A 526 -4.67 18.21 5.59
C GLY A 526 -4.42 19.70 5.36
N GLY A 527 -5.48 20.44 5.03
CA GLY A 527 -5.40 21.87 4.72
C GLY A 527 -6.76 22.43 4.28
N ALA A 528 -6.78 23.70 3.87
CA ALA A 528 -8.02 24.45 3.60
C ALA A 528 -8.89 23.87 2.46
N ILE A 529 -10.22 23.98 2.62
CA ILE A 529 -11.23 23.62 1.59
C ILE A 529 -11.03 24.32 0.22
N GLY A 530 -10.34 25.46 0.19
CA GLY A 530 -10.04 26.18 -1.06
C GLY A 530 -9.01 25.49 -1.96
N GLY A 531 -8.32 24.43 -1.49
CA GLY A 531 -7.21 23.84 -2.22
C GLY A 531 -5.99 24.77 -2.26
N GLY A 532 -5.16 24.64 -3.30
CA GLY A 532 -3.96 25.45 -3.50
C GLY A 532 -2.78 25.08 -2.59
N GLN A 533 -2.99 24.28 -1.55
CA GLN A 533 -1.93 23.76 -0.69
C GLN A 533 -1.02 22.81 -1.48
N SER A 534 0.29 23.07 -1.47
CA SER A 534 1.30 22.13 -1.95
C SER A 534 1.49 21.00 -0.94
N VAL A 535 1.51 19.77 -1.42
CA VAL A 535 1.65 18.54 -0.64
C VAL A 535 2.75 17.67 -1.23
N THR A 536 3.55 17.05 -0.37
CA THR A 536 4.48 15.98 -0.73
C THR A 536 3.81 14.64 -0.45
N ILE A 537 3.74 13.77 -1.45
CA ILE A 537 3.21 12.41 -1.38
C ILE A 537 4.41 11.47 -1.44
N SER A 538 4.58 10.66 -0.41
CA SER A 538 5.69 9.69 -0.26
C SER A 538 5.21 8.28 -0.56
N GLY A 539 6.08 7.43 -1.10
CA GLY A 539 5.69 6.09 -1.51
C GLY A 539 6.76 5.30 -2.28
N SER A 540 6.30 4.41 -3.16
CA SER A 540 7.12 3.67 -4.12
C SER A 540 6.41 3.53 -5.46
N ASN A 541 7.18 3.24 -6.52
CA ASN A 541 6.73 3.16 -7.90
C ASN A 541 6.01 4.43 -8.40
N LEU A 542 6.36 5.62 -7.88
CA LEU A 542 5.74 6.90 -8.28
C LEU A 542 6.31 7.43 -9.61
N ALA A 543 7.41 6.87 -10.09
CA ALA A 543 8.02 7.21 -11.38
C ALA A 543 7.01 7.12 -12.52
N GLY A 544 6.95 8.17 -13.35
CA GLY A 544 6.02 8.24 -14.47
C GLY A 544 4.55 8.47 -14.08
N ALA A 545 4.25 9.04 -12.91
CA ALA A 545 2.88 9.39 -12.53
C ALA A 545 2.19 10.26 -13.58
N THR A 546 1.08 9.76 -14.13
CA THR A 546 0.27 10.39 -15.18
C THR A 546 -0.91 11.17 -14.62
N ALA A 547 -1.36 10.85 -13.41
CA ALA A 547 -2.41 11.59 -12.71
C ALA A 547 -2.23 11.49 -11.18
N VAL A 548 -2.68 12.53 -10.48
CA VAL A 548 -2.89 12.53 -9.03
C VAL A 548 -4.28 13.11 -8.78
N THR A 549 -5.07 12.48 -7.89
CA THR A 549 -6.40 12.95 -7.50
C THR A 549 -6.58 12.90 -6.00
N LEU A 550 -7.34 13.85 -5.45
CA LEU A 550 -7.75 13.89 -4.06
C LEU A 550 -9.28 13.76 -4.01
N GLY A 551 -9.76 12.61 -3.54
CA GLY A 551 -11.18 12.30 -3.40
C GLY A 551 -11.95 12.39 -4.72
N GLY A 552 -11.31 12.02 -5.83
CA GLY A 552 -11.84 12.02 -7.20
C GLY A 552 -11.53 13.26 -8.03
N VAL A 553 -11.05 14.36 -7.43
CA VAL A 553 -10.74 15.61 -8.14
C VAL A 553 -9.24 15.66 -8.47
N ALA A 554 -8.87 16.03 -9.69
CA ALA A 554 -7.48 16.09 -10.12
C ALA A 554 -6.67 17.17 -9.37
N ALA A 555 -5.48 16.80 -8.90
CA ALA A 555 -4.48 17.71 -8.40
C ALA A 555 -3.70 18.37 -9.56
N THR A 556 -3.10 19.52 -9.29
CA THR A 556 -2.30 20.27 -10.28
C THR A 556 -0.82 20.29 -9.92
N ASN A 557 0.04 20.74 -10.83
CA ASN A 557 1.48 20.86 -10.64
C ASN A 557 2.15 19.60 -10.04
N VAL A 558 1.83 18.44 -10.62
CA VAL A 558 2.39 17.15 -10.24
C VAL A 558 3.84 17.06 -10.74
N VAL A 559 4.79 16.91 -9.81
CA VAL A 559 6.22 16.75 -10.12
C VAL A 559 6.74 15.56 -9.30
N VAL A 560 7.22 14.52 -9.99
CA VAL A 560 7.82 13.34 -9.34
C VAL A 560 9.30 13.61 -9.09
N ALA A 561 9.80 13.22 -7.91
CA ALA A 561 11.22 13.29 -7.59
C ALA A 561 12.02 12.26 -8.41
N SER A 562 13.32 12.52 -8.61
CA SER A 562 14.21 11.68 -9.43
C SER A 562 14.44 10.27 -8.87
N ASP A 563 14.06 10.01 -7.63
CA ASP A 563 14.09 8.70 -6.98
C ASP A 563 12.86 7.83 -7.30
N GLY A 564 11.73 8.43 -7.71
CA GLY A 564 10.45 7.72 -7.83
C GLY A 564 9.82 7.30 -6.50
N ASN A 565 10.33 7.81 -5.37
CA ASN A 565 9.86 7.56 -4.00
C ASN A 565 9.07 8.73 -3.41
N SER A 566 9.11 9.91 -4.02
CA SER A 566 8.20 11.01 -3.69
C SER A 566 7.68 11.76 -4.92
N LEU A 567 6.55 12.46 -4.76
CA LEU A 567 6.09 13.48 -5.70
C LEU A 567 5.50 14.66 -4.95
N THR A 568 5.59 15.86 -5.50
CA THR A 568 4.82 17.02 -5.04
C THR A 568 3.60 17.22 -5.93
N ALA A 569 2.48 17.65 -5.33
CA ALA A 569 1.28 18.08 -6.05
C ALA A 569 0.64 19.29 -5.36
N VAL A 570 -0.27 19.98 -6.04
CA VAL A 570 -1.09 21.07 -5.49
C VAL A 570 -2.54 20.62 -5.41
N THR A 571 -3.11 20.69 -4.21
CA THR A 571 -4.43 20.15 -3.89
C THR A 571 -5.56 20.94 -4.59
N PRO A 572 -6.59 20.26 -5.13
CA PRO A 572 -7.77 20.92 -5.67
C PRO A 572 -8.69 21.44 -4.54
N ALA A 573 -9.58 22.38 -4.86
CA ALA A 573 -10.65 22.79 -3.95
C ALA A 573 -11.66 21.65 -3.73
N ARG A 574 -12.11 21.45 -2.49
CA ARG A 574 -13.06 20.40 -2.12
C ARG A 574 -13.82 20.75 -0.83
N SER A 575 -15.02 20.22 -0.65
CA SER A 575 -15.75 20.31 0.61
C SER A 575 -14.98 19.68 1.78
N ALA A 576 -15.25 20.15 3.00
CA ALA A 576 -14.61 19.67 4.21
C ALA A 576 -14.88 18.17 4.45
N GLY A 577 -13.90 17.49 5.05
CA GLY A 577 -13.90 16.04 5.28
C GLY A 577 -12.71 15.34 4.62
N THR A 578 -12.67 14.02 4.72
CA THR A 578 -11.56 13.20 4.19
C THR A 578 -11.67 12.98 2.67
N ALA A 579 -10.52 12.85 2.03
CA ALA A 579 -10.34 12.60 0.61
C ALA A 579 -9.30 11.50 0.40
N SER A 580 -9.63 10.46 -0.38
CA SER A 580 -8.67 9.44 -0.78
C SER A 580 -7.58 10.03 -1.68
N VAL A 581 -6.32 9.78 -1.38
CA VAL A 581 -5.18 10.18 -2.23
C VAL A 581 -4.92 9.05 -3.22
N LEU A 582 -5.08 9.34 -4.51
CA LEU A 582 -4.84 8.39 -5.60
C LEU A 582 -3.83 8.95 -6.60
N VAL A 583 -2.78 8.18 -6.88
CA VAL A 583 -1.76 8.39 -7.90
C VAL A 583 -1.91 7.29 -8.94
N THR A 584 -1.87 7.65 -10.22
CA THR A 584 -1.87 6.70 -11.34
C THR A 584 -0.53 6.80 -12.08
N THR A 585 0.07 5.65 -12.37
CA THR A 585 1.30 5.49 -13.16
C THR A 585 1.07 4.40 -14.23
N PRO A 586 2.03 4.07 -15.12
CA PRO A 586 1.91 2.93 -16.02
C PRO A 586 1.68 1.58 -15.31
N GLY A 587 2.00 1.47 -14.02
CA GLY A 587 1.68 0.29 -13.19
C GLY A 587 0.22 0.22 -12.70
N GLY A 588 -0.60 1.22 -13.02
CA GLY A 588 -1.98 1.37 -12.54
C GLY A 588 -2.11 2.43 -11.44
N THR A 589 -3.16 2.32 -10.63
CA THR A 589 -3.48 3.26 -9.52
C THR A 589 -3.30 2.56 -8.17
N ASN A 590 -2.85 3.28 -7.14
CA ASN A 590 -2.79 2.74 -5.78
C ASN A 590 -4.19 2.40 -5.23
N ALA A 591 -4.23 1.57 -4.18
CA ALA A 591 -5.42 1.43 -3.35
C ALA A 591 -5.67 2.72 -2.56
N ALA A 592 -6.94 3.02 -2.26
CA ALA A 592 -7.38 4.20 -1.50
C ALA A 592 -7.07 4.10 0.01
N ASN A 593 -5.82 3.83 0.36
CA ASN A 593 -5.32 3.61 1.72
C ASN A 593 -4.98 4.92 2.47
N THR A 594 -4.57 5.95 1.73
CA THR A 594 -4.09 7.23 2.28
C THR A 594 -5.19 8.28 2.17
N LEU A 595 -5.39 9.04 3.25
CA LEU A 595 -6.38 10.11 3.33
C LEU A 595 -5.71 11.48 3.51
N TYR A 596 -6.27 12.49 2.84
CA TYR A 596 -6.01 13.91 3.10
C TYR A 596 -7.28 14.55 3.67
N THR A 597 -7.15 15.38 4.69
CA THR A 597 -8.31 16.03 5.33
C THR A 597 -8.46 17.48 4.86
N TYR A 598 -9.59 17.76 4.20
CA TYR A 598 -10.00 19.13 3.91
C TYR A 598 -10.65 19.74 5.16
N ILE A 599 -10.04 20.79 5.69
CA ILE A 599 -10.42 21.47 6.92
C ILE A 599 -11.11 22.78 6.53
N ALA A 600 -12.31 23.02 7.06
CA ALA A 600 -12.99 24.30 6.90
C ALA A 600 -12.22 25.40 7.64
N ALA A 601 -12.15 26.60 7.06
CA ALA A 601 -11.68 27.77 7.81
C ALA A 601 -12.59 28.01 9.04
N PRO A 602 -12.04 28.51 10.16
CA PRO A 602 -12.85 28.95 11.27
C PRO A 602 -13.76 30.11 10.87
N THR A 603 -14.78 30.38 11.67
CA THR A 603 -15.48 31.67 11.67
C THR A 603 -15.48 32.23 13.09
N VAL A 604 -15.44 33.56 13.24
CA VAL A 604 -15.57 34.23 14.54
C VAL A 604 -16.82 35.09 14.48
N SER A 605 -17.76 34.83 15.39
CA SER A 605 -19.06 35.50 15.46
C SER A 605 -19.09 36.59 16.53
N ALA A 606 -18.43 36.36 17.68
CA ALA A 606 -18.33 37.34 18.75
C ALA A 606 -17.15 37.05 19.69
N ILE A 607 -16.86 38.02 20.56
CA ILE A 607 -15.95 37.91 21.70
C ILE A 607 -16.63 38.55 22.92
N SER A 608 -16.57 37.89 24.08
CA SER A 608 -17.21 38.34 25.32
C SER A 608 -16.29 38.16 26.54
N PRO A 609 -16.04 39.20 27.34
CA PRO A 609 -16.40 40.60 27.11
C PRO A 609 -15.80 41.15 25.80
N SER A 610 -16.52 42.05 25.13
CA SER A 610 -16.06 42.72 23.90
C SER A 610 -15.20 43.96 24.17
N THR A 611 -14.95 44.28 25.44
CA THR A 611 -14.12 45.44 25.85
C THR A 611 -13.21 45.06 27.03
N GLY A 612 -12.20 45.88 27.29
CA GLY A 612 -11.37 45.76 28.49
C GLY A 612 -10.14 46.66 28.50
N SER A 613 -9.32 46.53 29.54
CA SER A 613 -8.17 47.39 29.80
C SER A 613 -7.09 47.35 28.70
N THR A 614 -6.53 48.51 28.33
CA THR A 614 -5.29 48.63 27.52
C THR A 614 -4.10 47.85 28.10
N ALA A 615 -4.09 47.54 29.40
CA ALA A 615 -3.05 46.70 30.01
C ALA A 615 -3.16 45.20 29.63
N GLY A 616 -4.26 44.77 29.00
CA GLY A 616 -4.55 43.36 28.74
C GLY A 616 -4.94 42.61 30.01
N GLY A 617 -4.77 41.29 29.98
CA GLY A 617 -5.05 40.40 31.11
C GLY A 617 -6.54 40.03 31.29
N GLN A 618 -7.43 40.53 30.44
CA GLN A 618 -8.85 40.20 30.52
C GLN A 618 -9.09 38.78 29.98
N ALA A 619 -9.72 37.92 30.77
CA ALA A 619 -10.24 36.64 30.29
C ALA A 619 -11.43 36.89 29.36
N VAL A 620 -11.41 36.26 28.18
CA VAL A 620 -12.41 36.42 27.12
C VAL A 620 -12.82 35.06 26.56
N THR A 621 -14.08 34.95 26.13
CA THR A 621 -14.62 33.81 25.38
C THR A 621 -14.93 34.28 23.97
N ILE A 622 -14.35 33.61 22.97
CA ILE A 622 -14.56 33.86 21.54
C ILE A 622 -15.49 32.77 21.03
N THR A 623 -16.58 33.16 20.36
CA THR A 623 -17.58 32.24 19.82
C THR A 623 -17.59 32.27 18.29
N GLY A 624 -17.93 31.13 17.68
CA GLY A 624 -17.86 30.97 16.23
C GLY A 624 -18.03 29.53 15.78
N THR A 625 -17.32 29.11 14.73
CA THR A 625 -17.35 27.74 14.21
C THR A 625 -15.97 27.24 13.76
N SER A 626 -15.83 25.91 13.67
CA SER A 626 -14.62 25.19 13.23
C SER A 626 -13.35 25.54 14.02
N PHE A 627 -13.47 25.80 15.31
CA PHE A 627 -12.33 26.08 16.21
C PHE A 627 -11.50 24.84 16.61
N THR A 628 -11.97 23.63 16.30
CA THR A 628 -11.21 22.39 16.52
C THR A 628 -9.92 22.42 15.70
N GLY A 629 -8.76 22.55 16.37
CA GLY A 629 -7.46 22.73 15.70
C GLY A 629 -7.07 24.19 15.43
N ALA A 630 -7.68 25.15 16.11
CA ALA A 630 -7.14 26.51 16.21
C ALA A 630 -5.79 26.49 16.97
N THR A 631 -4.80 27.20 16.43
CA THR A 631 -3.41 27.20 16.93
C THR A 631 -3.02 28.50 17.63
N SER A 632 -3.70 29.61 17.32
CA SER A 632 -3.43 30.91 17.93
C SER A 632 -4.61 31.86 17.78
N VAL A 633 -4.66 32.84 18.67
CA VAL A 633 -5.57 33.99 18.64
C VAL A 633 -4.74 35.26 18.73
N THR A 634 -5.07 36.27 17.95
CA THR A 634 -4.49 37.61 18.07
C THR A 634 -5.59 38.67 18.23
N LEU A 635 -5.27 39.76 18.94
CA LEU A 635 -6.11 40.95 19.09
C LEU A 635 -5.26 42.17 18.71
N GLY A 636 -5.68 42.93 17.71
CA GLY A 636 -4.90 44.06 17.18
C GLY A 636 -3.53 43.65 16.64
N GLY A 637 -3.36 42.37 16.25
CA GLY A 637 -2.08 41.78 15.82
C GLY A 637 -1.19 41.26 16.96
N ALA A 638 -1.48 41.58 18.22
CA ALA A 638 -0.77 41.01 19.37
C ALA A 638 -1.32 39.62 19.73
N ALA A 639 -0.45 38.68 20.10
CA ALA A 639 -0.85 37.30 20.44
C ALA A 639 -1.52 37.22 21.82
N ALA A 640 -2.68 36.56 21.90
CA ALA A 640 -3.36 36.27 23.15
C ALA A 640 -2.65 35.14 23.93
N THR A 641 -2.76 35.15 25.25
CA THR A 641 -2.25 34.10 26.14
C THR A 641 -3.39 33.20 26.63
N ASN A 642 -3.07 32.07 27.28
CA ASN A 642 -4.04 31.12 27.82
C ASN A 642 -5.13 30.67 26.82
N VAL A 643 -4.77 30.52 25.54
CA VAL A 643 -5.70 30.11 24.47
C VAL A 643 -6.05 28.63 24.66
N VAL A 644 -7.33 28.35 24.94
CA VAL A 644 -7.88 27.01 25.13
C VAL A 644 -9.10 26.83 24.23
N VAL A 645 -9.04 25.85 23.33
CA VAL A 645 -10.20 25.42 22.54
C VAL A 645 -11.14 24.63 23.45
N VAL A 646 -12.27 25.21 23.82
CA VAL A 646 -13.27 24.59 24.70
C VAL A 646 -14.21 23.68 23.90
N SER A 647 -14.52 24.06 22.66
CA SER A 647 -15.31 23.26 21.72
C SER A 647 -15.03 23.68 20.28
N ALA A 648 -15.68 23.02 19.31
CA ALA A 648 -15.69 23.47 17.91
C ALA A 648 -16.29 24.87 17.68
N THR A 649 -16.93 25.47 18.69
CA THR A 649 -17.63 26.76 18.63
C THR A 649 -17.22 27.76 19.72
N SER A 650 -16.31 27.39 20.64
CA SER A 650 -15.85 28.24 21.75
C SER A 650 -14.35 28.10 22.01
N ILE A 651 -13.66 29.24 22.10
CA ILE A 651 -12.28 29.37 22.57
C ILE A 651 -12.28 30.32 23.77
N THR A 652 -11.61 29.97 24.87
CA THR A 652 -11.23 30.94 25.90
C THR A 652 -9.81 31.42 25.67
N ALA A 653 -9.54 32.68 26.00
CA ALA A 653 -8.22 33.30 25.90
C ALA A 653 -8.05 34.41 26.93
N THR A 654 -6.84 34.93 27.07
CA THR A 654 -6.51 36.13 27.87
C THR A 654 -5.95 37.20 26.94
N THR A 655 -6.52 38.41 26.97
CA THR A 655 -6.14 39.47 26.03
C THR A 655 -4.72 39.99 26.28
N PRO A 656 -3.94 40.28 25.21
CA PRO A 656 -2.67 40.97 25.36
C PRO A 656 -2.87 42.44 25.72
N ALA A 657 -1.81 43.11 26.15
CA ALA A 657 -1.78 44.57 26.22
C ALA A 657 -1.97 45.18 24.83
N GLY A 658 -2.66 46.32 24.74
CA GLY A 658 -3.08 46.93 23.48
C GLY A 658 -3.28 48.44 23.56
N THR A 659 -3.28 49.08 22.39
CA THR A 659 -3.54 50.52 22.25
C THR A 659 -5.03 50.80 22.37
N ALA A 660 -5.42 51.92 22.99
CA ALA A 660 -6.82 52.31 23.15
C ALA A 660 -7.52 52.51 21.79
N GLY A 661 -8.74 51.98 21.66
CA GLY A 661 -9.48 51.93 20.39
C GLY A 661 -9.98 50.53 20.07
N THR A 662 -10.52 50.34 18.87
CA THR A 662 -10.95 49.02 18.38
C THR A 662 -9.77 48.16 17.96
N ALA A 663 -9.94 46.85 18.06
CA ALA A 663 -8.93 45.84 17.76
C ALA A 663 -9.59 44.64 17.05
N THR A 664 -9.11 44.38 15.84
CA THR A 664 -9.47 43.18 15.07
C THR A 664 -9.03 41.92 15.80
N VAL A 665 -9.94 40.95 15.94
CA VAL A 665 -9.65 39.62 16.49
C VAL A 665 -9.41 38.65 15.34
N VAL A 666 -8.30 37.92 15.35
CA VAL A 666 -7.98 36.89 14.35
C VAL A 666 -7.75 35.55 15.05
N VAL A 667 -8.45 34.51 14.59
CA VAL A 667 -8.27 33.11 15.03
C VAL A 667 -7.65 32.31 13.88
N ASN A 668 -6.46 31.75 14.10
CA ASN A 668 -5.75 30.96 13.10
C ASN A 668 -5.94 29.47 13.38
N ALA A 669 -6.21 28.67 12.34
CA ALA A 669 -6.33 27.22 12.40
C ALA A 669 -5.74 26.56 11.15
N ALA A 670 -5.61 25.23 11.16
CA ALA A 670 -5.11 24.48 9.99
C ALA A 670 -5.99 24.59 8.73
N GLY A 671 -7.27 24.98 8.87
CA GLY A 671 -8.18 25.27 7.76
C GLY A 671 -8.11 26.68 7.20
N GLY A 672 -7.30 27.58 7.80
CA GLY A 672 -7.22 29.00 7.45
C GLY A 672 -7.44 29.90 8.67
N SER A 673 -7.64 31.21 8.42
CA SER A 673 -7.77 32.22 9.47
C SER A 673 -9.14 32.90 9.42
N ALA A 674 -9.77 33.08 10.57
CA ALA A 674 -11.00 33.83 10.74
C ALA A 674 -10.70 35.23 11.29
N THR A 675 -11.37 36.25 10.77
CA THR A 675 -11.17 37.65 11.18
C THR A 675 -12.51 38.27 11.60
N LEU A 676 -12.55 38.81 12.82
CA LEU A 676 -13.61 39.70 13.29
C LEU A 676 -13.02 41.11 13.44
N THR A 677 -13.17 41.92 12.38
CA THR A 677 -12.77 43.33 12.36
C THR A 677 -13.46 44.09 13.48
N ASP A 678 -12.70 44.95 14.19
CA ASP A 678 -13.17 45.77 15.31
C ASP A 678 -13.87 44.99 16.46
N GLY A 679 -13.67 43.66 16.53
CA GLY A 679 -14.42 42.78 17.44
C GLY A 679 -14.19 43.04 18.94
N TYR A 680 -13.05 43.63 19.32
CA TYR A 680 -12.72 43.98 20.69
C TYR A 680 -12.38 45.47 20.81
N THR A 681 -12.67 46.11 21.95
CA THR A 681 -12.27 47.52 22.21
C THR A 681 -11.42 47.63 23.46
N TYR A 682 -10.19 48.11 23.29
CA TYR A 682 -9.31 48.49 24.39
C TYR A 682 -9.69 49.86 24.94
N VAL A 683 -10.03 49.90 26.22
CA VAL A 683 -10.39 51.10 26.98
C VAL A 683 -9.22 51.49 27.87
N ALA A 684 -8.78 52.75 27.79
CA ALA A 684 -7.71 53.27 28.61
C ALA A 684 -8.14 53.37 30.09
N VAL A 685 -7.34 52.81 30.99
CA VAL A 685 -7.63 52.80 32.44
C VAL A 685 -7.60 54.24 33.00
N PRO A 686 -8.50 54.63 33.92
CA PRO A 686 -8.36 55.87 34.67
C PRO A 686 -7.06 55.86 35.49
N THR A 687 -6.19 56.84 35.28
CA THR A 687 -5.00 57.04 36.13
C THR A 687 -5.21 58.22 37.05
N ILE A 688 -4.67 58.18 38.26
CA ILE A 688 -4.69 59.29 39.21
C ILE A 688 -3.26 59.79 39.39
N THR A 689 -3.06 61.10 39.19
CA THR A 689 -1.76 61.78 39.29
C THR A 689 -1.68 62.72 40.49
N GLY A 690 -2.81 63.09 41.11
CA GLY A 690 -2.85 63.96 42.27
C GLY A 690 -4.22 64.04 42.93
N LEU A 691 -4.27 64.63 44.13
CA LEU A 691 -5.47 64.81 44.94
C LEU A 691 -5.31 66.09 45.77
N SER A 692 -6.27 67.01 45.67
CA SER A 692 -6.18 68.35 46.28
C SER A 692 -7.54 68.84 46.81
N PRO A 693 -7.63 69.35 48.05
CA PRO A 693 -6.58 69.31 49.08
C PRO A 693 -6.30 67.87 49.55
N PRO A 694 -5.05 67.52 49.90
CA PRO A 694 -4.67 66.16 50.32
C PRO A 694 -5.11 65.78 51.75
N SER A 695 -5.92 66.60 52.40
CA SER A 695 -6.34 66.44 53.80
C SER A 695 -7.63 67.21 54.10
N GLY A 696 -8.46 66.68 55.00
CA GLY A 696 -9.69 67.32 55.48
C GLY A 696 -10.09 66.82 56.88
N PRO A 697 -11.15 67.39 57.51
CA PRO A 697 -11.63 66.99 58.82
C PRO A 697 -12.34 65.63 58.80
N LEU A 698 -12.25 64.89 59.90
CA LEU A 698 -12.86 63.56 60.08
C LEU A 698 -14.38 63.52 59.85
N ALA A 699 -15.08 64.64 60.02
CA ALA A 699 -16.51 64.76 59.76
C ALA A 699 -16.89 64.69 58.26
N GLY A 700 -15.92 64.73 57.35
CA GLY A 700 -16.15 64.71 55.90
C GLY A 700 -16.56 66.07 55.33
N GLY A 701 -17.28 66.06 54.20
CA GLY A 701 -17.83 67.24 53.53
C GLY A 701 -16.83 68.11 52.74
N THR A 702 -15.53 67.80 52.77
CA THR A 702 -14.53 68.57 52.00
C THR A 702 -14.61 68.25 50.52
N ALA A 703 -14.75 69.28 49.68
CA ALA A 703 -14.62 69.13 48.24
C ALA A 703 -13.16 68.84 47.89
N VAL A 704 -12.91 67.69 47.27
CA VAL A 704 -11.59 67.21 46.85
C VAL A 704 -11.59 66.99 45.35
N THR A 705 -10.64 67.61 44.66
CA THR A 705 -10.37 67.38 43.25
C THR A 705 -9.22 66.38 43.10
N ILE A 706 -9.54 65.23 42.53
CA ILE A 706 -8.62 64.19 42.08
C ILE A 706 -8.21 64.54 40.64
N THR A 707 -6.91 64.64 40.35
CA THR A 707 -6.38 64.89 39.00
C THR A 707 -5.80 63.61 38.41
N GLY A 708 -5.82 63.48 37.08
CA GLY A 708 -5.43 62.24 36.41
C GLY A 708 -5.68 62.23 34.90
N THR A 709 -5.92 61.04 34.35
CA THR A 709 -6.30 60.83 32.93
C THR A 709 -7.44 59.82 32.82
N ASN A 710 -8.24 59.91 31.75
CA ASN A 710 -9.39 59.04 31.45
C ASN A 710 -10.49 59.06 32.55
N LEU A 711 -10.58 60.15 33.31
CA LEU A 711 -11.41 60.25 34.51
C LEU A 711 -12.91 60.54 34.24
N ASN A 712 -13.28 60.88 33.00
CA ASN A 712 -14.66 61.22 32.62
C ASN A 712 -15.62 60.02 32.63
N ALA A 713 -15.08 58.80 32.60
CA ALA A 713 -15.86 57.56 32.65
C ALA A 713 -15.96 56.97 34.08
N ALA A 714 -15.42 57.65 35.10
CA ALA A 714 -15.47 57.18 36.48
C ALA A 714 -16.91 57.19 37.02
N THR A 715 -17.42 56.00 37.32
CA THR A 715 -18.75 55.72 37.88
C THR A 715 -18.82 55.87 39.40
N GLY A 716 -17.67 55.87 40.07
CA GLY A 716 -17.56 56.02 41.52
C GLY A 716 -16.12 56.24 41.97
N VAL A 717 -15.96 56.87 43.12
CA VAL A 717 -14.69 57.07 43.82
C VAL A 717 -14.83 56.51 45.23
N THR A 718 -13.76 55.94 45.77
CA THR A 718 -13.67 55.58 47.18
C THR A 718 -12.51 56.33 47.85
N ILE A 719 -12.72 56.80 49.08
CA ILE A 719 -11.71 57.43 49.92
C ILE A 719 -11.72 56.70 51.26
N GLY A 720 -10.58 56.14 51.68
CA GLY A 720 -10.50 55.31 52.89
C GLY A 720 -11.38 54.05 52.85
N GLY A 721 -11.75 53.57 51.66
CA GLY A 721 -12.69 52.46 51.47
C GLY A 721 -14.17 52.83 51.52
N VAL A 722 -14.51 54.09 51.80
CA VAL A 722 -15.90 54.59 51.80
C VAL A 722 -16.19 55.32 50.49
N THR A 723 -17.37 55.11 49.92
CA THR A 723 -17.80 55.76 48.66
C THR A 723 -17.89 57.27 48.82
N ALA A 724 -17.19 58.01 47.95
CA ALA A 724 -17.26 59.45 47.84
C ALA A 724 -18.13 59.82 46.64
N ALA A 725 -19.16 60.66 46.85
CA ALA A 725 -20.08 61.06 45.77
C ALA A 725 -19.37 61.99 44.77
N ILE A 726 -19.37 61.63 43.49
CA ILE A 726 -18.84 62.45 42.40
C ILE A 726 -19.80 63.63 42.18
N THR A 727 -19.28 64.85 42.32
CA THR A 727 -20.03 66.09 42.09
C THR A 727 -19.76 66.69 40.71
N ALA A 728 -18.60 66.41 40.11
CA ALA A 728 -18.27 66.70 38.72
C ALA A 728 -17.12 65.81 38.24
N ASN A 729 -17.05 65.48 36.95
CA ASN A 729 -15.88 64.85 36.34
C ASN A 729 -15.58 65.40 34.93
N THR A 730 -14.33 65.25 34.53
CA THR A 730 -13.77 65.60 33.21
C THR A 730 -12.74 64.53 32.83
N ALA A 731 -12.17 64.59 31.63
CA ALA A 731 -11.15 63.62 31.22
C ALA A 731 -9.89 63.62 32.11
N THR A 732 -9.62 64.72 32.82
CA THR A 732 -8.41 64.92 33.63
C THR A 732 -8.66 65.23 35.11
N SER A 733 -9.92 65.34 35.54
CA SER A 733 -10.27 65.60 36.93
C SER A 733 -11.59 64.98 37.37
N ILE A 734 -11.69 64.60 38.64
CA ILE A 734 -12.95 64.29 39.35
C ILE A 734 -13.01 65.15 40.59
N THR A 735 -14.14 65.82 40.85
CA THR A 735 -14.42 66.42 42.15
C THR A 735 -15.44 65.57 42.90
N VAL A 736 -15.15 65.32 44.17
CA VAL A 736 -15.98 64.56 45.11
C VAL A 736 -16.09 65.31 46.43
N GLN A 737 -17.08 64.97 47.27
CA GLN A 737 -17.01 65.30 48.70
C GLN A 737 -16.47 64.10 49.50
N THR A 738 -15.53 64.36 50.41
CA THR A 738 -15.00 63.34 51.32
C THR A 738 -16.11 62.81 52.23
N PRO A 739 -16.31 61.49 52.35
CA PRO A 739 -17.19 60.92 53.36
C PRO A 739 -16.64 61.16 54.77
N ALA A 740 -17.50 61.03 55.79
CA ALA A 740 -17.06 61.03 57.18
C ALA A 740 -16.24 59.76 57.49
N ALA A 741 -15.15 59.91 58.24
CA ALA A 741 -14.22 58.83 58.58
C ALA A 741 -13.96 58.80 60.09
N SER A 742 -14.03 57.61 60.70
CA SER A 742 -14.02 57.44 62.16
C SER A 742 -12.63 57.34 62.80
N ASN A 743 -11.56 57.38 62.01
CA ASN A 743 -10.16 57.49 62.46
C ASN A 743 -9.29 58.12 61.37
N GLY A 744 -8.10 58.62 61.73
CA GLY A 744 -7.21 59.35 60.82
C GLY A 744 -6.74 58.55 59.61
N VAL A 745 -7.29 58.87 58.43
CA VAL A 745 -6.89 58.24 57.16
C VAL A 745 -5.66 58.93 56.58
N THR A 746 -4.49 58.30 56.70
CA THR A 746 -3.30 58.69 55.93
C THR A 746 -3.52 58.36 54.44
N PHE A 747 -3.57 59.38 53.60
CA PHE A 747 -3.50 59.22 52.15
C PHE A 747 -2.09 58.74 51.76
N VAL A 748 -1.96 57.45 51.45
CA VAL A 748 -0.67 56.86 51.04
C VAL A 748 -0.37 57.26 49.59
N SER A 749 0.56 58.19 49.40
CA SER A 749 1.03 58.63 48.08
C SER A 749 2.06 57.66 47.49
N SER A 750 1.60 56.44 47.17
CA SER A 750 2.33 55.48 46.33
C SER A 750 1.35 54.63 45.51
N ALA A 751 1.81 54.03 44.42
CA ALA A 751 0.95 53.42 43.42
C ALA A 751 0.08 52.24 43.93
N THR A 752 -0.96 51.92 43.15
CA THR A 752 -1.81 50.71 43.24
C THR A 752 -2.62 50.52 44.53
N SER A 753 -3.70 51.29 44.71
CA SER A 753 -5.03 50.79 45.15
C SER A 753 -6.10 51.90 45.14
N ALA A 754 -6.61 52.25 43.95
CA ALA A 754 -7.82 53.06 43.80
C ALA A 754 -8.80 52.30 42.90
N VAL A 755 -9.83 51.68 43.50
CA VAL A 755 -10.82 50.90 42.75
C VAL A 755 -11.90 51.84 42.22
N VAL A 756 -11.86 52.10 40.91
CA VAL A 756 -12.94 52.73 40.13
C VAL A 756 -13.69 51.60 39.42
N THR A 757 -14.89 51.27 39.92
CA THR A 757 -15.64 50.10 39.44
C THR A 757 -16.39 50.37 38.13
N ALA A 758 -15.71 50.17 37.00
CA ALA A 758 -16.40 49.96 35.73
C ALA A 758 -17.20 48.66 35.80
N GLY A 759 -18.52 48.72 35.57
CA GLY A 759 -19.42 47.60 35.79
C GLY A 759 -19.62 46.70 34.57
N ALA A 760 -19.49 45.38 34.77
CA ALA A 760 -19.98 44.37 33.83
C ALA A 760 -20.36 43.07 34.57
N ASP A 761 -21.56 42.55 34.24
CA ASP A 761 -22.14 41.25 34.59
C ASP A 761 -22.40 40.92 36.08
N THR A 762 -23.41 40.07 36.30
CA THR A 762 -23.97 39.69 37.61
C THR A 762 -24.28 38.19 37.66
N THR A 763 -23.28 37.36 37.97
CA THR A 763 -23.53 36.02 38.53
C THR A 763 -22.58 35.68 39.67
N THR A 764 -23.18 35.07 40.70
CA THR A 764 -22.60 34.41 41.89
C THR A 764 -21.09 34.12 41.93
N HIS A 765 -20.44 34.49 43.05
CA HIS A 765 -19.89 33.48 44.00
C HIS A 765 -19.62 34.06 45.41
N ALA A 766 -19.29 33.17 46.36
CA ALA A 766 -19.36 33.41 47.80
C ALA A 766 -18.41 34.49 48.35
N ALA A 767 -18.87 35.21 49.37
CA ALA A 767 -18.10 36.22 50.08
C ALA A 767 -17.05 35.61 51.01
N TRP A 768 -15.79 36.04 50.87
CA TRP A 768 -14.73 35.83 51.87
C TRP A 768 -14.43 37.14 52.59
N ARG A 769 -14.56 37.14 53.92
CA ARG A 769 -14.20 38.28 54.79
C ARG A 769 -12.73 38.19 55.17
N THR A 770 -11.92 39.14 54.71
CA THR A 770 -10.54 39.33 55.16
C THR A 770 -10.49 40.34 56.30
N THR A 771 -10.48 39.86 57.55
CA THR A 771 -10.31 40.72 58.73
C THR A 771 -8.83 41.05 58.92
N SER A 772 -8.39 42.22 58.44
CA SER A 772 -7.02 42.71 58.62
C SER A 772 -6.77 43.17 60.05
N VAL A 773 -6.17 42.31 60.87
CA VAL A 773 -5.67 42.69 62.21
C VAL A 773 -4.38 43.50 62.05
N ALA A 774 -4.43 44.79 62.38
CA ALA A 774 -3.25 45.64 62.42
C ALA A 774 -2.34 45.23 63.59
N LYS A 775 -1.04 45.06 63.33
CA LYS A 775 -0.05 45.01 64.41
C LYS A 775 0.15 46.42 64.97
N SER A 776 -0.45 46.70 66.12
CA SER A 776 0.05 47.74 67.00
C SER A 776 1.43 47.30 67.51
N MET A 777 2.43 48.17 67.41
CA MET A 777 3.62 48.09 68.25
C MET A 777 3.33 48.96 69.47
N ASP A 778 3.44 48.41 70.67
CA ASP A 778 3.64 49.23 71.86
C ASP A 778 5.13 49.60 71.99
N ALA A 779 5.44 50.41 73.00
CA ALA A 779 6.75 51.00 73.20
C ALA A 779 7.32 50.64 74.58
N ASP A 780 7.38 49.35 74.93
CA ASP A 780 8.24 48.84 76.01
C ASP A 780 8.87 47.50 75.61
N GLY A 781 10.05 47.58 74.98
CA GLY A 781 10.73 46.42 74.41
C GLY A 781 11.30 45.47 75.46
N ASN A 782 10.55 44.44 75.85
CA ASN A 782 11.05 43.37 76.72
C ASN A 782 10.53 41.99 76.30
N ASN A 783 11.44 41.01 76.18
CA ASN A 783 11.14 39.67 75.65
C ASN A 783 11.05 38.64 76.78
N SER A 784 9.84 38.21 77.13
CA SER A 784 9.57 37.28 78.22
C SER A 784 8.97 35.97 77.69
N TYR A 785 9.70 34.86 77.85
CA TYR A 785 9.21 33.52 77.50
C TYR A 785 8.13 33.06 78.49
N GLY A 786 6.88 32.96 78.03
CA GLY A 786 5.80 32.25 78.70
C GLY A 786 5.48 30.94 77.99
N THR A 787 5.59 29.82 78.68
CA THR A 787 5.19 28.49 78.17
C THR A 787 3.70 28.27 78.36
N ASP A 788 2.98 27.93 77.28
CA ASP A 788 2.02 26.80 77.25
C ASP A 788 1.33 26.66 75.87
N GLY A 789 0.74 25.49 75.62
CA GLY A 789 -0.58 25.47 74.96
C GLY A 789 -0.73 25.21 73.44
N TYR A 790 -0.32 24.02 72.98
CA TYR A 790 -1.15 23.15 72.12
C TYR A 790 -1.35 23.46 70.60
N VAL A 791 -1.68 22.39 69.85
CA VAL A 791 -2.11 22.30 68.43
C VAL A 791 -1.24 22.94 67.32
N VAL A 792 -0.44 22.11 66.63
CA VAL A 792 -0.06 22.37 65.23
C VAL A 792 -1.25 22.04 64.33
N ALA A 793 -2.05 23.05 63.96
CA ALA A 793 -3.14 22.89 63.01
C ALA A 793 -2.59 22.89 61.56
N ALA A 794 -2.70 21.75 60.88
CA ALA A 794 -2.30 21.64 59.48
C ALA A 794 -3.24 22.44 58.55
N ALA A 795 -2.70 22.96 57.44
CA ALA A 795 -3.50 23.65 56.43
C ALA A 795 -4.49 22.68 55.75
N PRO A 796 -5.77 23.05 55.56
CA PRO A 796 -6.74 22.20 54.87
C PRO A 796 -6.51 22.22 53.35
N GLY A 797 -6.42 21.06 52.70
CA GLY A 797 -6.14 21.03 51.25
C GLY A 797 -6.12 19.68 50.53
N THR A 798 -6.55 18.57 51.13
CA THR A 798 -6.65 17.30 50.38
C THR A 798 -7.81 16.44 50.88
N ILE A 799 -8.71 16.06 49.97
CA ILE A 799 -9.76 15.08 50.25
C ILE A 799 -9.18 13.68 50.01
N VAL A 800 -9.35 12.80 50.99
CA VAL A 800 -8.84 11.41 51.01
C VAL A 800 -10.01 10.44 50.83
N ASN A 801 -9.82 9.35 50.08
CA ASN A 801 -10.08 7.93 50.45
C ASN A 801 -10.27 7.00 49.22
N PRO A 802 -10.13 5.66 49.36
CA PRO A 802 -9.02 4.85 49.92
C PRO A 802 -8.56 3.77 48.87
N ARG A 803 -7.72 2.73 49.07
CA ARG A 803 -7.48 1.78 50.19
C ARG A 803 -6.14 1.02 50.03
N TYR A 804 -5.63 0.48 51.14
CA TYR A 804 -4.58 -0.55 51.30
C TYR A 804 -3.16 -0.18 50.79
N ALA A 805 -2.13 -0.07 51.63
CA ALA A 805 -1.43 -1.07 52.49
C ALA A 805 -0.43 -1.96 51.68
N SER A 806 0.77 -2.31 52.17
CA SER A 806 1.17 -2.57 53.57
C SER A 806 2.61 -2.13 53.93
N VAL A 807 2.96 -2.27 55.22
CA VAL A 807 4.26 -1.90 55.83
C VAL A 807 5.36 -2.95 55.61
N ALA A 808 6.62 -2.49 55.49
CA ALA A 808 7.81 -3.25 55.87
C ALA A 808 8.79 -2.36 56.67
N ARG A 809 9.32 -2.87 57.78
CA ARG A 809 10.40 -2.26 58.59
C ARG A 809 11.72 -2.98 58.32
N LEU A 810 12.84 -2.27 58.46
CA LEU A 810 14.11 -2.85 58.95
C LEU A 810 14.97 -1.77 59.64
N ALA A 811 15.98 -2.20 60.40
CA ALA A 811 16.75 -1.39 61.36
C ALA A 811 18.23 -1.20 60.90
N PRO A 812 19.03 -0.30 61.53
CA PRO A 812 20.16 0.36 60.86
C PRO A 812 21.57 -0.25 61.09
N GLY A 813 22.50 0.15 60.23
CA GLY A 813 23.95 -0.15 60.26
C GLY A 813 24.38 -0.89 58.98
N THR A 814 25.35 -0.45 58.17
CA THR A 814 26.48 0.49 58.39
C THR A 814 26.75 1.43 57.19
N TYR A 815 27.57 2.47 57.43
CA TYR A 815 28.02 3.53 56.50
C TYR A 815 29.06 3.04 55.46
N PRO A 816 29.47 3.83 54.43
CA PRO A 816 29.18 5.26 54.16
C PRO A 816 28.68 5.63 52.75
N GLY A 817 28.07 6.82 52.60
CA GLY A 817 27.78 7.46 51.31
C GLY A 817 26.93 8.73 51.46
N ASN A 818 27.48 9.92 51.15
CA ASN A 818 26.81 11.21 51.37
C ASN A 818 25.71 11.51 50.34
N GLY A 819 24.63 12.19 50.77
CA GLY A 819 23.54 12.62 49.88
C GLY A 819 22.42 13.40 50.59
N GLY A 820 22.76 14.48 51.31
CA GLY A 820 21.77 15.31 51.99
C GLY A 820 21.00 16.24 51.05
N TYR A 821 19.69 16.39 51.27
CA TYR A 821 18.85 17.36 50.55
C TYR A 821 19.09 18.78 51.07
N LEU A 822 19.23 19.74 50.16
CA LEU A 822 19.26 21.17 50.46
C LEU A 822 18.07 21.85 49.78
N LEU A 823 17.23 22.51 50.58
CA LEU A 823 16.19 23.42 50.11
C LEU A 823 16.81 24.82 49.95
N ILE A 824 16.50 25.51 48.85
CA ILE A 824 16.74 26.94 48.67
C ILE A 824 15.50 27.55 48.03
N ASP A 825 14.74 28.31 48.81
CA ASP A 825 13.84 29.34 48.27
C ASP A 825 14.68 30.45 47.65
N ASN A 826 14.25 31.03 46.52
CA ASN A 826 14.85 32.26 46.03
C ASN A 826 13.79 33.23 45.45
N PRO A 827 13.56 34.39 46.09
CA PRO A 827 12.75 35.45 45.50
C PRO A 827 13.50 36.20 44.37
N ALA A 828 12.73 36.70 43.41
CA ALA A 828 13.04 37.76 42.43
C ALA A 828 14.51 38.15 42.15
N GLY A 829 14.99 37.85 40.93
CA GLY A 829 16.14 38.58 40.35
C GLY A 829 16.99 37.77 39.37
N SER A 830 17.03 38.22 38.11
CA SER A 830 18.00 37.86 37.04
C SER A 830 19.09 36.82 37.36
N GLY A 831 18.91 35.58 36.90
CA GLY A 831 19.95 34.54 36.95
C GLY A 831 19.71 33.44 35.91
N SER A 832 20.77 33.00 35.22
CA SER A 832 20.68 31.94 34.20
C SER A 832 20.51 30.56 34.85
N VAL A 833 19.50 29.81 34.43
CA VAL A 833 19.34 28.40 34.82
C VAL A 833 20.50 27.58 34.26
N ARG A 834 21.20 26.84 35.12
CA ARG A 834 22.17 25.81 34.71
C ARG A 834 21.59 24.43 35.00
N THR A 835 21.13 23.74 33.98
CA THR A 835 20.81 22.30 34.06
C THR A 835 22.08 21.49 33.79
N GLY A 836 22.53 20.72 34.79
CA GLY A 836 23.65 19.79 34.65
C GLY A 836 23.16 18.36 34.85
N LEU A 837 23.09 17.58 33.78
CA LEU A 837 22.87 16.14 33.85
C LEU A 837 24.23 15.44 34.04
N TRP A 838 24.34 14.61 35.08
CA TRP A 838 25.46 13.68 35.26
C TRP A 838 24.97 12.26 34.99
N TYR A 839 25.70 11.53 34.15
CA TYR A 839 25.47 10.12 33.89
C TYR A 839 26.27 9.25 34.85
N ASN A 840 25.68 8.14 35.29
CA ASN A 840 26.41 7.04 35.90
C ASN A 840 27.04 6.14 34.82
N SER A 841 28.22 5.58 35.11
CA SER A 841 29.01 4.83 34.13
C SER A 841 28.54 3.37 33.99
N SER A 842 27.49 3.14 33.20
CA SER A 842 27.12 1.82 32.69
C SER A 842 26.64 1.93 31.25
N GLY A 843 27.49 1.54 30.30
CA GLY A 843 27.25 1.75 28.87
C GLY A 843 26.10 0.90 28.33
N SER A 844 25.09 1.57 27.76
CA SER A 844 24.13 0.98 26.83
C SER A 844 23.64 2.09 25.90
N ALA A 845 23.68 1.87 24.60
CA ALA A 845 23.28 2.90 23.64
C ALA A 845 21.74 3.01 23.60
N VAL A 846 21.24 4.24 23.73
CA VAL A 846 19.83 4.57 23.47
C VAL A 846 19.81 5.68 22.44
N GLU A 847 19.34 5.34 21.25
CA GLU A 847 19.00 6.30 20.20
C GLU A 847 17.81 7.15 20.70
N GLN A 848 17.92 8.48 20.62
CA GLN A 848 16.82 9.38 20.97
C GLN A 848 16.63 10.42 19.87
N ASP A 849 15.36 10.64 19.50
CA ASP A 849 14.95 11.56 18.46
C ASP A 849 15.36 13.01 18.75
N PHE A 850 15.80 13.72 17.70
CA PHE A 850 16.08 15.15 17.76
C PHE A 850 14.78 15.96 17.82
N ALA A 851 14.29 16.20 19.05
CA ALA A 851 13.24 17.19 19.28
C ALA A 851 13.73 18.60 18.90
N SER A 852 12.97 19.30 18.04
CA SER A 852 13.29 20.65 17.59
C SER A 852 13.05 21.70 18.68
N ILE A 853 14.09 22.46 19.03
CA ILE A 853 14.02 23.53 20.03
C ILE A 853 13.86 24.88 19.32
N THR A 854 12.64 25.43 19.33
CA THR A 854 12.35 26.79 18.86
C THR A 854 12.62 27.79 19.98
N PHE A 855 13.63 28.65 19.83
CA PHE A 855 13.93 29.71 20.79
C PHE A 855 13.03 30.94 20.59
N SER A 856 12.29 31.33 21.63
CA SER A 856 11.32 32.45 21.57
C SER A 856 11.87 33.81 22.00
N ALA A 857 13.20 33.93 22.21
CA ALA A 857 13.86 35.19 22.59
C ALA A 857 15.33 35.21 22.17
N SER A 858 15.88 36.40 21.94
CA SER A 858 17.32 36.60 21.68
C SER A 858 18.14 36.47 22.97
N ILE A 859 19.08 35.51 23.01
CA ILE A 859 19.95 35.25 24.16
C ILE A 859 21.40 35.17 23.65
N LYS A 860 22.35 35.77 24.38
CA LYS A 860 23.79 35.48 24.19
C LYS A 860 24.13 34.20 24.96
N THR A 861 24.40 33.12 24.24
CA THR A 861 24.84 31.83 24.81
C THR A 861 26.30 31.56 24.48
N ARG A 862 27.05 31.11 25.49
CA ARG A 862 28.38 30.52 25.29
C ARG A 862 28.23 29.04 24.99
N VAL A 863 28.74 28.63 23.83
CA VAL A 863 28.87 27.21 23.49
C VAL A 863 30.26 26.76 23.92
N GLY A 864 30.31 25.76 24.81
CA GLY A 864 31.54 25.08 25.22
C GLY A 864 31.62 23.72 24.54
N VAL A 865 32.73 23.42 23.88
CA VAL A 865 33.02 22.10 23.30
C VAL A 865 34.07 21.41 24.16
N LEU A 866 33.75 20.19 24.62
CA LEU A 866 34.65 19.28 25.30
C LEU A 866 35.16 18.24 24.30
N VAL A 867 36.46 17.99 24.27
CA VAL A 867 37.04 16.93 23.44
C VAL A 867 37.28 15.67 24.29
N SER A 868 36.58 14.60 23.94
CA SER A 868 36.80 13.25 24.48
C SER A 868 36.84 12.23 23.35
N ASN A 869 37.85 11.36 23.31
CA ASN A 869 37.87 10.20 22.42
C ASN A 869 38.76 9.08 22.97
N THR A 870 38.23 7.86 22.89
CA THR A 870 38.91 6.57 22.89
C THR A 870 38.14 5.73 21.86
N ASP A 871 38.70 5.30 20.74
CA ASP A 871 40.12 5.06 20.44
C ASP A 871 40.72 5.95 19.32
N ALA A 872 42.00 5.72 19.00
CA ALA A 872 42.83 6.67 18.27
C ALA A 872 43.07 6.33 16.79
N ALA A 873 42.72 7.28 15.92
CA ALA A 873 43.33 7.48 14.60
C ALA A 873 43.47 8.99 14.35
N ALA A 874 44.57 9.44 13.74
CA ALA A 874 44.94 10.86 13.72
C ALA A 874 44.12 11.69 12.72
N ILE A 875 43.65 12.88 13.14
CA ILE A 875 42.96 13.86 12.30
C ILE A 875 43.91 15.04 12.00
N SER A 876 44.02 15.41 10.72
CA SER A 876 44.82 16.55 10.24
C SER A 876 44.25 17.90 10.74
N PRO A 877 45.10 18.89 11.14
CA PRO A 877 44.67 20.19 11.66
C PRO A 877 44.21 21.15 10.53
N THR A 878 43.16 20.78 9.79
CA THR A 878 42.68 21.53 8.61
C THR A 878 41.16 21.71 8.53
N SER A 879 40.37 21.05 9.38
CA SER A 879 38.92 20.88 9.19
C SER A 879 38.03 21.64 10.18
N LEU A 880 38.33 22.92 10.44
CA LEU A 880 37.37 23.84 11.07
C LEU A 880 37.37 25.20 10.36
N ARG A 881 36.40 25.41 9.47
CA ARG A 881 36.15 26.69 8.78
C ARG A 881 34.65 26.96 8.68
N ILE A 882 34.17 27.92 9.46
CA ILE A 882 32.84 28.51 9.25
C ILE A 882 32.95 29.45 8.04
N ARG A 883 32.17 29.18 6.98
CA ARG A 883 31.96 30.13 5.88
C ARG A 883 30.61 30.81 6.05
N GLN A 884 30.62 32.12 6.28
CA GLN A 884 29.44 32.97 6.18
C GLN A 884 29.21 33.34 4.71
N THR A 885 28.01 33.13 4.18
CA THR A 885 27.69 33.35 2.75
C THR A 885 26.62 34.43 2.56
N THR A 886 27.00 35.68 2.83
CA THR A 886 26.37 36.89 2.28
C THR A 886 27.46 37.91 1.96
N GLY A 887 27.31 38.67 0.88
CA GLY A 887 28.38 39.52 0.33
C GLY A 887 28.52 40.87 1.03
N GLY A 888 29.76 41.27 1.34
CA GLY A 888 30.11 42.58 1.91
C GLY A 888 31.62 42.68 2.16
N THR A 889 32.28 43.63 1.49
CA THR A 889 33.74 43.84 1.46
C THR A 889 34.41 44.17 2.81
N ALA A 890 35.53 43.50 3.10
CA ALA A 890 36.68 43.93 3.91
C ALA A 890 36.43 44.35 5.40
N ASP A 891 37.41 44.29 6.32
CA ASP A 891 38.85 44.03 6.17
C ASP A 891 39.40 43.13 7.32
N ALA A 892 40.66 42.69 7.23
CA ALA A 892 41.22 41.66 8.12
C ALA A 892 42.03 42.19 9.32
N GLY A 893 41.90 41.50 10.47
CA GLY A 893 42.79 41.62 11.63
C GLY A 893 43.33 40.25 12.03
N LEU A 894 44.64 40.12 12.25
CA LEU A 894 45.35 38.83 12.32
C LEU A 894 46.03 38.57 13.67
N ILE A 895 45.92 37.32 14.16
CA ILE A 895 47.00 36.53 14.81
C ILE A 895 47.42 37.02 16.24
N PRO A 896 47.68 36.14 17.24
CA PRO A 896 48.40 34.87 17.08
C PRO A 896 47.80 33.59 17.68
N SER A 897 48.33 32.47 17.20
CA SER A 897 48.24 31.16 17.84
C SER A 897 49.17 31.08 19.06
N PRO A 898 48.73 30.45 20.16
CA PRO A 898 49.60 29.69 21.04
C PRO A 898 49.54 28.21 20.67
N THR A 899 50.70 27.65 20.32
CA THR A 899 50.91 26.22 20.09
C THR A 899 50.67 25.42 21.38
N ASN A 900 49.65 24.56 21.37
CA ASN A 900 49.58 23.36 22.22
C ASN A 900 48.67 22.32 21.55
N ALA A 901 49.06 21.05 21.59
CA ALA A 901 48.17 19.96 21.21
C ALA A 901 47.12 19.78 22.32
N ALA A 902 45.84 19.85 21.96
CA ALA A 902 44.74 19.64 22.90
C ALA A 902 44.83 18.23 23.52
N ARG A 903 44.61 18.15 24.83
CA ARG A 903 44.56 16.89 25.57
C ARG A 903 43.11 16.55 25.92
N ASN A 904 42.89 15.26 26.16
CA ASN A 904 41.59 14.72 26.55
C ASN A 904 41.10 15.41 27.84
N GLY A 905 39.99 16.16 27.76
CA GLY A 905 39.46 16.98 28.86
C GLY A 905 39.54 18.50 28.70
N ASP A 906 40.21 19.03 27.65
CA ASP A 906 40.28 20.48 27.41
C ASP A 906 38.93 21.06 26.92
N TRP A 907 38.64 22.32 27.32
CA TRP A 907 37.42 23.05 26.97
C TRP A 907 37.71 24.26 26.08
N TYR A 908 36.93 24.43 25.00
CA TYR A 908 36.99 25.59 24.11
C TYR A 908 35.63 26.30 24.08
N PHE A 909 35.64 27.64 24.13
CA PHE A 909 34.43 28.48 24.22
C PHE A 909 34.31 29.43 23.03
N PHE A 910 33.09 29.57 22.52
CA PHE A 910 32.73 30.56 21.50
C PHE A 910 31.50 31.37 21.92
N ASP A 911 31.55 32.69 21.70
CA ASP A 911 30.44 33.62 21.85
C ASP A 911 29.75 33.80 20.48
N VAL A 912 28.47 33.44 20.36
CA VAL A 912 27.69 33.55 19.11
C VAL A 912 26.47 34.47 19.32
N THR A 913 26.02 35.16 18.27
CA THR A 913 24.81 36.00 18.30
C THR A 913 24.02 35.78 17.01
N ALA A 914 22.76 35.34 17.15
CA ALA A 914 21.83 35.06 16.05
C ALA A 914 20.51 35.85 16.24
N LYS A 915 19.67 35.92 15.20
CA LYS A 915 18.35 36.58 15.24
C LYS A 915 17.23 35.63 14.83
N VAL A 916 15.99 36.03 15.13
CA VAL A 916 14.79 35.28 14.76
C VAL A 916 14.67 35.25 13.23
N GLY A 917 14.77 34.05 12.65
CA GLY A 917 14.73 33.82 11.20
C GLY A 917 15.91 33.00 10.65
N ASP A 918 17.02 32.90 11.39
CA ASP A 918 18.21 32.16 10.95
C ASP A 918 18.00 30.63 11.00
N VAL A 919 18.10 29.95 9.85
CA VAL A 919 18.01 28.47 9.74
C VAL A 919 19.41 27.87 9.61
N PHE A 920 19.85 27.11 10.61
CA PHE A 920 21.09 26.35 10.58
C PHE A 920 20.85 24.93 10.03
N ALA A 921 21.25 24.69 8.78
CA ALA A 921 21.19 23.36 8.17
C ALA A 921 22.44 22.53 8.51
N VAL A 922 22.26 21.42 9.23
CA VAL A 922 23.28 20.37 9.33
C VAL A 922 23.19 19.50 8.06
N SER A 923 23.97 19.86 7.05
CA SER A 923 24.03 19.09 5.80
C SER A 923 24.88 17.83 5.97
N GLY A 924 24.29 16.66 5.68
CA GLY A 924 25.04 15.41 5.55
C GLY A 924 25.93 15.44 4.31
N VAL A 925 27.23 15.22 4.48
CA VAL A 925 28.21 15.29 3.39
C VAL A 925 28.22 13.99 2.58
N ASN A 926 27.49 13.97 1.47
CA ASN A 926 27.90 13.16 0.32
C ASN A 926 28.96 13.94 -0.49
N ASN A 927 30.02 13.24 -0.91
CA ASN A 927 31.28 13.87 -1.30
C ASN A 927 31.58 13.72 -2.82
N PRO A 928 31.67 14.83 -3.58
CA PRO A 928 32.23 14.82 -4.93
C PRO A 928 33.47 15.73 -5.10
N GLY A 929 34.63 15.13 -5.38
CA GLY A 929 35.84 15.81 -5.88
C GLY A 929 36.85 16.23 -4.79
N HIS A 930 38.18 16.11 -4.99
CA HIS A 930 38.99 15.56 -6.09
C HIS A 930 40.28 14.94 -5.47
N SER A 931 41.26 14.35 -6.17
CA SER A 931 41.60 14.30 -7.61
C SER A 931 42.52 13.12 -7.94
N SER A 932 42.35 12.47 -9.11
CA SER A 932 43.43 12.30 -10.08
C SER A 932 42.94 11.74 -11.44
N ASN A 933 43.29 12.44 -12.51
CA ASN A 933 43.45 11.98 -13.90
C ASN A 933 42.37 11.05 -14.52
N GLY A 934 41.44 11.64 -15.27
CA GLY A 934 40.60 10.96 -16.26
C GLY A 934 40.01 11.96 -17.26
N ILE A 935 40.30 11.81 -18.55
CA ILE A 935 39.82 12.71 -19.61
C ILE A 935 38.48 12.18 -20.14
N GLY A 936 37.45 13.03 -20.17
CA GLY A 936 36.16 12.74 -20.81
C GLY A 936 35.44 14.05 -21.11
N ALA A 937 35.02 14.24 -22.38
CA ALA A 937 34.38 15.47 -22.82
C ALA A 937 32.87 15.46 -22.55
N LEU A 938 32.32 16.62 -22.22
CA LEU A 938 30.88 16.88 -22.29
C LEU A 938 30.58 17.67 -23.57
N THR A 939 30.09 16.95 -24.58
CA THR A 939 29.48 17.55 -25.77
C THR A 939 28.19 18.25 -25.40
N PHE A 940 27.97 19.45 -25.96
CA PHE A 940 26.62 19.99 -26.08
C PHE A 940 25.92 19.25 -27.22
N ASP A 941 24.77 18.65 -26.95
CA ASP A 941 23.81 18.25 -27.98
C ASP A 941 22.48 18.99 -27.75
N THR A 942 21.64 18.98 -28.77
CA THR A 942 20.65 20.02 -29.05
C THR A 942 19.23 19.64 -28.62
N VAL A 943 18.48 20.62 -28.12
CA VAL A 943 17.02 20.52 -27.98
C VAL A 943 16.38 21.42 -29.04
N PRO A 944 15.74 20.85 -30.09
CA PRO A 944 15.05 21.64 -31.11
C PRO A 944 13.68 22.13 -30.62
N ASN A 945 13.20 23.20 -31.27
CA ASN A 945 11.83 23.75 -31.17
C ASN A 945 11.38 24.36 -29.83
N LEU A 946 11.78 25.62 -29.60
CA LEU A 946 10.83 26.64 -29.13
C LEU A 946 10.97 27.91 -29.99
N SER A 947 9.89 28.31 -30.65
CA SER A 947 9.82 29.47 -31.53
C SER A 947 9.00 30.60 -30.89
N GLY A 948 9.67 31.61 -30.33
CA GLY A 948 9.02 32.80 -29.79
C GLY A 948 10.00 33.80 -29.17
N PRO A 949 9.87 35.12 -29.40
CA PRO A 949 10.82 36.12 -28.92
C PRO A 949 10.54 36.54 -27.47
N ALA A 950 11.11 35.82 -26.50
CA ALA A 950 11.11 36.23 -25.10
C ALA A 950 12.15 37.34 -24.86
N THR A 951 11.70 38.60 -24.73
CA THR A 951 12.59 39.75 -24.53
C THR A 951 13.04 39.84 -23.06
N VAL A 952 14.30 39.50 -22.78
CA VAL A 952 14.88 39.63 -21.43
C VAL A 952 15.45 41.04 -21.23
N ILE A 953 14.76 41.86 -20.44
CA ILE A 953 15.25 43.19 -20.06
C ILE A 953 16.16 43.08 -18.83
N VAL A 954 17.48 43.13 -19.03
CA VAL A 954 18.45 43.26 -17.95
C VAL A 954 18.76 44.75 -17.72
N ARG A 955 18.46 45.27 -16.53
CA ARG A 955 18.96 46.56 -16.04
C ARG A 955 20.08 46.34 -15.04
N THR A 956 21.33 46.44 -15.49
CA THR A 956 22.51 46.59 -14.63
C THR A 956 22.86 48.06 -14.47
N ALA A 957 23.40 48.44 -13.31
CA ALA A 957 23.74 49.82 -12.99
C ALA A 957 25.28 50.03 -13.00
N GLY A 958 25.77 50.76 -14.00
CA GLY A 958 27.11 51.38 -14.03
C GLY A 958 28.31 50.44 -14.27
N GLY A 959 29.37 50.99 -14.88
CA GLY A 959 30.69 50.33 -15.00
C GLY A 959 31.14 50.03 -16.42
N SER A 960 31.66 51.05 -17.12
CA SER A 960 32.10 50.96 -18.52
C SER A 960 33.38 50.13 -18.74
N ALA A 961 33.36 49.24 -19.73
CA ALA A 961 34.50 48.89 -20.57
C ALA A 961 34.00 48.34 -21.93
N ALA A 962 34.72 48.61 -23.02
CA ALA A 962 34.33 48.19 -24.38
C ALA A 962 35.50 47.57 -25.14
N LEU A 963 35.20 46.53 -25.93
CA LEU A 963 35.99 45.85 -26.97
C LEU A 963 35.02 44.79 -27.55
N THR A 964 34.46 44.81 -28.77
CA THR A 964 34.86 45.30 -30.11
C THR A 964 35.74 44.30 -30.88
N GLY A 965 35.17 43.72 -31.94
CA GLY A 965 35.79 42.74 -32.86
C GLY A 965 35.25 41.31 -32.69
N GLY A 966 34.96 40.54 -33.74
CA GLY A 966 34.92 40.85 -35.18
C GLY A 966 35.17 39.63 -36.08
N TYR A 967 34.61 39.65 -37.29
CA TYR A 967 34.84 38.72 -38.43
C TYR A 967 34.29 37.27 -38.33
N ASN A 968 34.06 36.55 -39.45
CA ASN A 968 33.27 36.86 -40.68
C ASN A 968 33.25 35.66 -41.66
N TYR A 969 32.08 35.34 -42.26
CA TYR A 969 31.91 34.60 -43.55
C TYR A 969 32.53 33.17 -43.63
N VAL A 970 32.30 32.28 -44.62
CA VAL A 970 31.42 32.13 -45.82
C VAL A 970 30.83 30.69 -45.73
N GLY A 971 29.66 30.27 -46.22
CA GLY A 971 28.53 30.91 -46.93
C GLY A 971 27.51 29.85 -47.40
N ALA A 972 26.44 30.25 -48.09
CA ALA A 972 25.34 29.37 -48.54
C ALA A 972 25.44 29.00 -50.03
N PRO A 973 24.71 27.95 -50.46
CA PRO A 973 23.64 28.18 -51.46
C PRO A 973 22.38 27.27 -51.32
N VAL A 974 21.22 27.58 -51.93
CA VAL A 974 20.52 28.86 -52.19
C VAL A 974 19.05 28.57 -52.63
N ILE A 975 18.09 29.47 -52.31
CA ILE A 975 16.70 29.56 -52.85
C ILE A 975 15.73 28.39 -52.45
N GLY A 976 14.43 28.61 -52.18
CA GLY A 976 13.63 29.83 -52.38
C GLY A 976 12.34 29.95 -51.55
N SER A 977 11.90 31.20 -51.44
CA SER A 977 10.70 31.71 -50.74
C SER A 977 9.37 31.41 -51.43
N ILE A 978 8.25 31.42 -50.68
CA ILE A 978 7.15 32.42 -50.80
C ILE A 978 6.01 32.14 -49.77
N SER A 979 5.38 33.22 -49.30
CA SER A 979 4.07 33.31 -48.62
C SER A 979 3.38 34.60 -49.13
N PRO A 980 2.08 34.86 -48.91
CA PRO A 980 1.03 34.11 -48.19
C PRO A 980 -0.22 33.87 -49.09
N ILE A 981 -1.42 33.62 -48.52
CA ILE A 981 -2.72 34.34 -48.79
C ILE A 981 -3.96 33.59 -48.23
N SER A 982 -5.03 34.32 -47.95
CA SER A 982 -6.37 33.88 -47.47
C SER A 982 -7.35 33.46 -48.59
N GLY A 983 -8.46 32.79 -48.25
CA GLY A 983 -9.59 32.55 -49.18
C GLY A 983 -10.44 33.81 -49.48
N PRO A 984 -11.69 33.72 -50.03
CA PRO A 984 -12.59 32.53 -50.13
C PRO A 984 -13.36 32.41 -51.49
N LEU A 985 -14.53 31.70 -51.50
CA LEU A 985 -15.70 31.77 -52.43
C LEU A 985 -16.00 30.66 -53.49
N ALA A 986 -17.03 29.86 -53.18
CA ALA A 986 -18.27 29.48 -53.91
C ALA A 986 -18.39 29.31 -55.47
N GLY A 987 -19.19 28.29 -55.86
CA GLY A 987 -19.75 28.00 -57.20
C GLY A 987 -19.55 26.52 -57.60
N GLY A 988 -20.47 25.72 -58.17
CA GLY A 988 -21.79 25.95 -58.78
C GLY A 988 -21.72 25.89 -60.32
N THR A 989 -22.62 25.29 -61.12
CA THR A 989 -23.88 24.51 -60.95
C THR A 989 -24.22 23.81 -62.29
N ALA A 990 -24.96 22.69 -62.43
CA ALA A 990 -25.54 21.73 -61.49
C ALA A 990 -25.44 20.27 -62.05
N VAL A 991 -26.41 19.55 -62.66
CA VAL A 991 -27.84 19.74 -63.03
C VAL A 991 -28.54 18.36 -63.12
N THR A 992 -29.89 18.30 -63.18
CA THR A 992 -30.77 17.11 -63.39
C THR A 992 -30.93 16.14 -62.19
N HIS A 993 -32.01 15.37 -62.00
CA HIS A 993 -33.35 15.36 -62.64
C HIS A 993 -34.47 14.99 -61.63
N LEU A 994 -35.73 15.06 -62.05
CA LEU A 994 -37.00 14.79 -61.31
C LEU A 994 -38.01 14.05 -62.25
N PRO A 995 -39.25 13.61 -61.86
CA PRO A 995 -40.06 14.00 -60.69
C PRO A 995 -40.86 12.87 -59.96
N CYS A 996 -41.74 13.28 -59.03
CA CYS A 996 -42.85 12.53 -58.37
C CYS A 996 -44.17 12.68 -59.21
N PRO A 997 -45.41 12.17 -58.87
CA PRO A 997 -45.94 11.67 -57.58
C PRO A 997 -47.03 10.54 -57.59
N THR A 998 -47.76 10.37 -56.46
CA THR A 998 -49.21 10.02 -56.25
C THR A 998 -49.79 8.60 -55.96
N LEU A 999 -50.46 8.50 -54.77
CA LEU A 999 -51.82 7.95 -54.42
C LEU A 999 -52.15 6.47 -54.00
N ARG A 1000 -52.87 6.37 -52.85
CA ARG A 1000 -53.96 5.42 -52.38
C ARG A 1000 -53.58 3.94 -52.08
N GLN A 1001 -53.90 3.38 -50.89
CA GLN A 1001 -55.20 2.83 -50.33
C GLN A 1001 -55.69 1.54 -51.05
N ARG A 1002 -56.21 0.46 -50.44
CA ARG A 1002 -56.78 0.08 -49.09
C ARG A 1002 -56.67 -1.47 -48.91
N ASP A 1003 -57.09 -2.25 -47.89
CA ASP A 1003 -57.77 -2.18 -46.56
C ASP A 1003 -57.31 -3.44 -45.72
N GLN A 1004 -57.48 -3.68 -44.40
CA GLN A 1004 -58.63 -3.90 -43.46
C GLN A 1004 -59.45 -5.20 -43.68
N PRO A 1005 -59.99 -5.90 -42.64
CA PRO A 1005 -60.25 -5.48 -41.23
C PRO A 1005 -59.63 -6.42 -40.14
N ALA A 1006 -60.12 -6.49 -38.89
CA ALA A 1006 -60.12 -5.49 -37.79
C ALA A 1006 -60.91 -5.99 -36.55
N GLU A 1007 -60.33 -5.96 -35.34
CA GLU A 1007 -60.96 -6.01 -33.98
C GLU A 1007 -59.82 -5.97 -32.93
N ARG A 1008 -59.82 -5.27 -31.78
CA ARG A 1008 -60.70 -4.25 -31.14
C ARG A 1008 -59.84 -3.18 -30.44
N THR A 1009 -60.36 -1.98 -30.21
CA THR A 1009 -59.66 -0.88 -29.49
C THR A 1009 -60.59 0.08 -28.75
N GLY A 1010 -60.11 0.70 -27.65
CA GLY A 1010 -60.68 1.88 -26.98
C GLY A 1010 -59.92 2.14 -25.66
N ARG A 1011 -59.26 3.26 -25.33
CA ARG A 1011 -59.32 4.70 -25.71
C ARG A 1011 -60.43 5.50 -24.99
N TRP A 1012 -60.04 6.42 -24.09
CA TRP A 1012 -60.39 7.87 -24.05
C TRP A 1012 -60.12 8.53 -22.67
N ARG A 1013 -59.88 9.85 -22.67
CA ARG A 1013 -60.05 10.82 -21.56
C ARG A 1013 -61.46 11.47 -21.71
N PRO A 1014 -62.08 12.25 -20.77
CA PRO A 1014 -61.45 13.06 -19.70
C PRO A 1014 -62.21 13.25 -18.35
N VAL A 1015 -61.60 14.06 -17.47
CA VAL A 1015 -62.12 15.03 -16.46
C VAL A 1015 -63.64 15.10 -16.16
N GLY A 1016 -64.01 15.14 -14.87
CA GLY A 1016 -65.27 15.68 -14.34
C GLY A 1016 -65.35 15.67 -12.80
N HIS A 1017 -65.87 16.74 -12.17
CA HIS A 1017 -66.11 16.88 -10.71
C HIS A 1017 -67.61 16.71 -10.37
N ALA A 1018 -67.96 16.30 -9.13
CA ALA A 1018 -68.51 17.19 -8.08
C ALA A 1018 -69.28 16.46 -6.93
N HIS A 1019 -69.36 17.13 -5.77
CA HIS A 1019 -70.22 16.88 -4.57
C HIS A 1019 -70.00 15.57 -3.76
N GLY A 1020 -70.14 15.54 -2.42
CA GLY A 1020 -70.31 16.62 -1.44
C GLY A 1020 -70.64 16.10 -0.01
N ASN A 1021 -70.30 16.90 1.03
CA ASN A 1021 -70.68 16.83 2.47
C ASN A 1021 -70.34 15.51 3.25
N GLU A 1022 -69.67 15.45 4.41
CA GLU A 1022 -69.70 16.17 5.72
C GLU A 1022 -70.36 15.30 6.83
N LEU A 1023 -69.94 15.47 8.11
CA LEU A 1023 -70.27 14.69 9.34
C LEU A 1023 -69.51 13.33 9.50
N ASP A 1024 -69.00 12.93 10.67
CA ASP A 1024 -68.88 13.57 12.01
C ASP A 1024 -67.74 12.93 12.88
N ARG A 1025 -67.32 13.61 13.97
CA ARG A 1025 -66.58 13.21 15.23
C ARG A 1025 -65.54 12.04 15.23
N ARG A 1026 -64.31 12.18 15.77
CA ARG A 1026 -63.90 12.30 17.21
C ARG A 1026 -64.35 11.10 18.09
N ASP A 1027 -63.61 10.53 19.05
CA ASP A 1027 -62.22 10.59 19.59
C ASP A 1027 -61.95 9.24 20.33
N GLY A 1028 -60.75 8.79 20.74
CA GLY A 1028 -59.40 9.36 20.57
C GLY A 1028 -58.29 8.89 21.55
N GLY A 1029 -58.25 7.64 22.07
CA GLY A 1029 -57.24 7.21 23.06
C GLY A 1029 -57.09 5.69 23.33
N ASP A 1030 -55.84 5.21 23.22
CA ASP A 1030 -55.03 4.27 24.06
C ASP A 1030 -55.62 2.95 24.67
N ILE A 1031 -54.72 2.19 25.34
CA ILE A 1031 -54.89 1.05 26.29
C ILE A 1031 -54.66 -0.38 25.74
N ARG A 1032 -53.83 -1.15 26.48
CA ARG A 1032 -53.53 -2.61 26.32
C ARG A 1032 -54.35 -3.47 27.32
N TRP A 1033 -53.83 -4.66 27.66
CA TRP A 1033 -54.24 -5.65 28.70
C TRP A 1033 -55.21 -6.73 28.16
N ARG A 1034 -54.80 -8.01 28.11
CA ARG A 1034 -54.77 -9.06 29.18
C ARG A 1034 -56.15 -9.72 29.41
N ASP A 1035 -56.31 -11.00 29.77
CA ASP A 1035 -55.37 -12.12 30.05
C ASP A 1035 -56.12 -13.47 29.81
N CYS A 1036 -55.45 -14.62 30.01
CA CYS A 1036 -56.01 -15.99 30.09
C CYS A 1036 -56.42 -16.67 28.74
N ASP A 1037 -56.39 -18.00 28.58
CA ASP A 1037 -56.67 -19.05 29.60
C ASP A 1037 -55.69 -20.27 29.66
N HIS A 1038 -56.00 -21.24 30.53
CA HIS A 1038 -55.12 -22.24 31.15
C HIS A 1038 -55.28 -23.74 30.70
N HIS A 1039 -54.20 -24.55 30.89
CA HIS A 1039 -54.19 -26.01 31.27
C HIS A 1039 -54.91 -27.07 30.35
N SER A 1040 -54.76 -28.41 30.42
CA SER A 1040 -53.75 -29.34 31.01
C SER A 1040 -53.95 -30.84 30.61
N GLN A 1041 -52.85 -31.63 30.56
CA GLN A 1041 -52.67 -33.05 31.03
C GLN A 1041 -53.58 -34.23 30.50
N VAL A 1042 -53.05 -35.35 29.92
CA VAL A 1042 -52.51 -36.64 30.51
C VAL A 1042 -53.44 -37.86 30.16
N ARG A 1043 -53.01 -39.05 29.67
CA ARG A 1043 -52.44 -40.21 30.43
C ARG A 1043 -52.04 -41.44 29.55
N HIS A 1044 -50.97 -42.15 29.98
CA HIS A 1044 -50.50 -43.57 29.93
C HIS A 1044 -51.40 -44.77 29.42
N GLN A 1045 -50.99 -46.06 29.29
CA GLN A 1045 -49.79 -46.93 29.56
C GLN A 1045 -49.86 -48.20 28.62
N PRO A 1046 -49.21 -49.42 28.78
CA PRO A 1046 -48.34 -50.07 29.82
C PRO A 1046 -46.87 -50.34 29.37
N ASP A 1047 -45.84 -50.31 30.23
CA ASP A 1047 -45.26 -51.32 31.18
C ASP A 1047 -44.41 -52.45 30.53
N GLY A 1048 -43.31 -52.94 31.12
CA GLY A 1048 -42.69 -52.67 32.44
C GLY A 1048 -41.13 -52.68 32.40
N ALA A 1049 -40.44 -52.11 33.40
CA ALA A 1049 -39.89 -52.78 34.60
C ALA A 1049 -38.57 -53.57 34.32
N ASN A 1050 -37.46 -53.45 35.08
CA ASN A 1050 -37.10 -52.68 36.31
C ASN A 1050 -35.53 -52.55 36.33
N THR A 1051 -34.79 -51.89 37.24
CA THR A 1051 -35.04 -51.37 38.61
C THR A 1051 -34.09 -50.21 39.00
N ARG A 1052 -34.46 -49.47 40.08
CA ARG A 1052 -33.69 -48.77 41.15
C ARG A 1052 -32.14 -48.65 41.01
N ARG A 1053 -31.51 -47.46 41.08
CA ARG A 1053 -31.32 -46.52 42.24
C ARG A 1053 -30.58 -47.15 43.44
N ALA A 1054 -29.58 -46.55 44.10
CA ALA A 1054 -28.74 -45.34 43.93
C ALA A 1054 -27.49 -45.50 44.87
N VAL A 1055 -26.62 -44.57 45.33
CA VAL A 1055 -26.51 -43.09 45.46
C VAL A 1055 -24.99 -42.72 45.56
N GLY A 1056 -24.54 -41.50 45.19
CA GLY A 1056 -23.22 -40.97 45.63
C GLY A 1056 -22.55 -39.93 44.70
N ARG A 1057 -21.65 -39.08 45.25
CA ARG A 1057 -20.80 -38.13 44.49
C ARG A 1057 -19.31 -38.36 44.73
N CYS A 1058 -18.52 -38.28 43.65
CA CYS A 1058 -17.11 -37.84 43.56
C CYS A 1058 -16.04 -38.49 44.48
N GLY A 1059 -15.11 -39.27 43.89
CA GLY A 1059 -13.86 -39.71 44.52
C GLY A 1059 -12.90 -40.41 43.55
N HIS A 1060 -11.60 -40.13 43.68
CA HIS A 1060 -10.45 -40.56 42.84
C HIS A 1060 -10.31 -42.07 42.47
N GLY A 1061 -9.66 -42.32 41.31
CA GLY A 1061 -8.35 -43.02 41.31
C GLY A 1061 -8.23 -44.41 40.66
N GLY A 1062 -7.12 -44.61 39.91
CA GLY A 1062 -6.63 -45.92 39.39
C GLY A 1062 -7.25 -46.39 38.05
N GLY A 1063 -6.53 -47.00 37.10
CA GLY A 1063 -5.07 -47.11 36.89
C GLY A 1063 -4.44 -48.48 37.13
N ASN A 1064 -4.12 -49.23 36.05
CA ASN A 1064 -2.82 -49.91 35.80
C ASN A 1064 -2.88 -51.01 34.71
N ASN A 1065 -1.85 -51.04 33.84
CA ASN A 1065 -1.14 -52.20 33.23
C ASN A 1065 -1.93 -53.31 32.49
N SER A 1066 -1.41 -53.96 31.44
CA SER A 1066 -0.02 -54.45 31.31
C SER A 1066 0.51 -54.55 29.86
N ARG A 1067 1.84 -54.58 29.73
CA ARG A 1067 2.56 -54.96 28.49
C ARG A 1067 2.66 -56.47 28.35
N TRP A 1068 2.77 -56.98 27.11
CA TRP A 1068 3.68 -58.09 26.76
C TRP A 1068 4.21 -57.89 25.33
N LYS A 1069 5.38 -58.48 25.04
CA LYS A 1069 6.06 -58.49 23.74
C LYS A 1069 6.79 -59.84 23.62
N CYS A 1070 6.83 -60.45 22.44
CA CYS A 1070 7.96 -61.25 21.91
C CYS A 1070 7.67 -61.73 20.48
N ASP A 1071 8.75 -62.04 19.75
CA ASP A 1071 8.76 -62.36 18.32
C ASP A 1071 8.77 -63.88 18.05
N ALA A 1072 8.50 -64.27 16.79
CA ALA A 1072 8.99 -65.53 16.20
C ALA A 1072 9.12 -65.44 14.67
N ASP A 1073 10.25 -65.91 14.15
CA ASP A 1073 10.71 -65.84 12.75
C ASP A 1073 9.74 -66.31 11.65
N ARG A 1074 9.88 -65.70 10.45
CA ARG A 1074 10.55 -66.37 9.29
C ARG A 1074 10.85 -65.42 8.12
N ARG A 1075 12.03 -65.60 7.52
CA ARG A 1075 12.44 -64.96 6.25
C ARG A 1075 12.00 -65.81 5.06
N LEU A 1076 11.61 -65.18 3.95
CA LEU A 1076 12.14 -65.55 2.62
C LEU A 1076 12.07 -64.39 1.63
N HIS A 1077 12.95 -64.43 0.63
CA HIS A 1077 13.10 -63.50 -0.48
C HIS A 1077 12.95 -64.31 -1.77
N VAL A 1078 12.31 -63.82 -2.83
CA VAL A 1078 12.53 -64.19 -4.24
C VAL A 1078 11.72 -63.27 -5.19
N ARG A 1079 12.07 -63.23 -6.48
CA ARG A 1079 11.58 -62.27 -7.50
C ARG A 1079 10.72 -62.95 -8.59
N GLY A 1080 9.97 -62.15 -9.35
CA GLY A 1080 9.36 -62.49 -10.64
C GLY A 1080 7.82 -62.57 -10.63
N GLY A 1081 7.10 -62.31 -11.73
CA GLY A 1081 7.55 -61.81 -13.04
C GLY A 1081 6.42 -61.81 -14.11
N THR A 1082 6.23 -60.67 -14.79
CA THR A 1082 5.58 -60.46 -16.12
C THR A 1082 4.37 -61.30 -16.59
N ASP A 1083 3.21 -60.62 -16.66
CA ASP A 1083 2.35 -60.42 -17.85
C ASP A 1083 1.83 -61.61 -18.70
N HIS A 1084 0.51 -61.67 -18.98
CA HIS A 1084 -0.07 -62.45 -20.09
C HIS A 1084 -1.52 -62.06 -20.53
N GLN A 1085 -1.63 -61.53 -21.77
CA GLN A 1085 -2.69 -61.74 -22.80
C GLN A 1085 -4.20 -61.38 -22.62
N ARG A 1086 -4.59 -60.31 -23.35
CA ARG A 1086 -5.74 -60.12 -24.27
C ARG A 1086 -6.87 -61.19 -24.39
N ARG A 1087 -8.13 -60.71 -24.49
CA ARG A 1087 -9.07 -60.93 -25.65
C ARG A 1087 -10.30 -59.99 -25.61
N GLN A 1088 -11.01 -59.86 -26.75
CA GLN A 1088 -12.26 -59.08 -26.92
C GLN A 1088 -13.47 -60.00 -27.22
N PRO A 1089 -14.70 -59.46 -27.18
CA PRO A 1089 -15.64 -59.66 -28.29
C PRO A 1089 -16.21 -58.34 -28.85
N ARG A 1090 -16.90 -58.39 -30.02
CA ARG A 1090 -17.44 -57.23 -30.75
C ARG A 1090 -18.62 -57.64 -31.66
N LEU A 1091 -19.51 -56.68 -31.97
CA LEU A 1091 -20.66 -56.76 -32.93
C LEU A 1091 -21.90 -57.57 -32.42
N GLY A 1092 -23.15 -57.20 -32.78
CA GLY A 1092 -23.62 -56.01 -33.50
C GLY A 1092 -25.14 -55.98 -33.80
N ALA A 1093 -25.63 -54.84 -34.32
CA ALA A 1093 -27.02 -54.51 -34.73
C ALA A 1093 -28.10 -54.43 -33.62
N GLY A 1094 -29.13 -53.56 -33.68
CA GLY A 1094 -29.30 -52.34 -34.49
C GLY A 1094 -30.75 -52.04 -34.96
N PHE A 1095 -31.30 -50.85 -34.68
CA PHE A 1095 -32.40 -50.18 -35.42
C PHE A 1095 -32.50 -48.68 -35.01
N ARG A 1096 -33.25 -47.85 -35.76
CA ARG A 1096 -33.48 -46.40 -35.51
C ARG A 1096 -34.98 -46.08 -35.40
N TRP A 1097 -35.33 -44.97 -34.72
CA TRP A 1097 -36.41 -44.02 -35.11
C TRP A 1097 -36.17 -42.63 -34.47
N HIS A 1098 -37.00 -41.63 -34.78
CA HIS A 1098 -36.70 -40.19 -34.62
C HIS A 1098 -37.47 -39.46 -33.49
N CYS A 1099 -36.83 -38.41 -32.98
CA CYS A 1099 -37.35 -37.12 -32.47
C CYS A 1099 -38.65 -37.04 -31.62
N GLY A 1100 -38.51 -36.49 -30.40
CA GLY A 1100 -39.57 -35.87 -29.60
C GLY A 1100 -38.99 -34.83 -28.62
N HIS A 1101 -39.69 -33.71 -28.38
CA HIS A 1101 -39.22 -32.61 -27.52
C HIS A 1101 -39.55 -32.85 -26.04
N HIS A 1102 -38.76 -32.30 -25.10
CA HIS A 1102 -39.15 -31.11 -24.31
C HIS A 1102 -38.15 -30.77 -23.16
N LEU A 1103 -37.78 -29.48 -23.10
CA LEU A 1103 -37.40 -28.67 -21.93
C LEU A 1103 -36.20 -29.11 -21.04
N GLY A 1104 -35.42 -28.19 -20.46
CA GLY A 1104 -35.50 -26.73 -20.52
C GLY A 1104 -34.16 -26.05 -20.17
N VAL A 1105 -34.00 -24.81 -20.63
CA VAL A 1105 -32.88 -23.92 -20.28
C VAL A 1105 -33.46 -22.79 -19.45
N GLU A 1106 -32.78 -22.40 -18.37
CA GLU A 1106 -33.16 -21.23 -17.59
C GLU A 1106 -31.95 -20.31 -17.37
N PHE A 1107 -32.12 -19.03 -17.72
CA PHE A 1107 -31.15 -17.96 -17.48
C PHE A 1107 -31.52 -17.27 -16.17
N LEU A 1108 -30.57 -17.11 -15.25
CA LEU A 1108 -30.76 -16.22 -14.10
C LEU A 1108 -30.27 -14.81 -14.46
N PHE A 1109 -31.21 -13.90 -14.71
CA PHE A 1109 -30.93 -12.46 -14.69
C PHE A 1109 -30.71 -11.99 -13.25
N ILE A 1110 -29.63 -11.26 -13.01
CA ILE A 1110 -29.46 -10.42 -11.82
C ILE A 1110 -29.91 -9.01 -12.22
N ASN A 1111 -30.85 -8.43 -11.47
CA ASN A 1111 -31.38 -7.11 -11.74
C ASN A 1111 -30.54 -6.01 -11.05
N GLN A 1112 -30.75 -4.76 -11.48
CA GLN A 1112 -30.05 -3.57 -10.96
C GLN A 1112 -30.54 -3.14 -9.58
#